data_AF-A0A5E4J109-F1
#
_entry.id   AF-A0A5E4J109-F1
#
_cell.length_a   1.000
_cell.length_b   1.000
_cell.length_c   1.000
_cell.angle_alpha   90.00
_cell.angle_beta   90.00
_cell.angle_gamma   90.00
#
_symmetry.space_group_name_H-M   'P 1'
#
loop_
_entity.id
_entity.type
_entity.pdbx_description
1 polymer ?
#
loop_
_entity_poly.entity_id
_entity_poly.type
_entity_poly.pdbx_seq_one_letter_code
_entity_poly.pdbx_strand_id
1 'polypeptide(L)'
;MIFNVAWRGDDGSYKPSIPDVDPQIVWGNNSVEALSTLIASKLKQEPDDVAKVLEAFNYELLAQFDAPDGIAKLEEILHERTFSSFPGGIEYVINYPSTKDGKGAPDTTKAFPGTIGKDLAELNLLQRQLDDAKSKLSCWQWEAYSTWYKFILSRSDPFKERVRDIPQSEFENIIDSLARKINDSIDQIKDLQSKITGFSDKISNSLKENLPGYTLDATNRNRFWQPNDPVLLFSGEGVSRSFRHGYDDQYSGDGTLNCRSTGNTVTGLTIQVRDKTVTITEKELLSFCSSIPIEKTPVPSELKSMIAESMLLDTNQARLMAIAAFELAQIADPTDKDIEMLSAEIEKIQTILWNACLVKNISAQRLAEASGLVGSVPNKISIQPWSQAWIPLYIEWDAYILDYKDIKSDFSNFLSDWKLGDIHYECISDSPGNKEHYARGSVVITPHAGHKLQSALRNYIDKLDPAYPELQELRDICDQLGKLDVLSQTLSGFNNSQIMRKETLQFPVFDIPGDCGGSPEFAGKVADLVGDNNKLSPSPEISFNPIRAGFMKLMRLWLVDAFGQIKEIDVDNNSLISKELTTPASSFNNYVTLKPAIVQPARLNFQWISADESMVTNSDPASNPVCGWLLPNHIENSLMIFSSDGFQLGKLQIFYSSDNTSEVHWVPKPNSNITPENIQNAQLRKFVQGLKNFNKSNGEALIEFIKSTDETLSSIDPLGFKNEQSLSVLTGRPLALVNAGIGLEIEGLLAFSQSWDDLGKFNSYSFEKVEFTARLGDISQICDGLLGYFIKNGDDTYKTFYATSGIREREQASGYVNYDHTISINATEGYDQIKLALIVDPLAGVHITTGILPVVYKEIPLAYISSALGNMDITFSMNPIIITASKFGIPLPAVDGSRQWSWIYHPNLATWTETTDFDPVSPNASFKPAPKEVVEGWLRLTRKENK
;
A
#
# COMPACT_ATOMS: atom_id res chain seq x y z
N MET A 1 28.38 -14.82 41.27
CA MET A 1 27.82 -15.27 42.56
C MET A 1 26.33 -15.52 42.33
N ILE A 2 25.80 -16.70 42.67
CA ILE A 2 24.36 -16.97 42.54
C ILE A 2 23.72 -16.55 43.87
N PHE A 3 23.23 -15.32 43.93
CA PHE A 3 22.59 -14.76 45.12
C PHE A 3 21.13 -15.27 45.25
N ASN A 4 20.73 -15.72 46.44
CA ASN A 4 19.36 -16.09 46.82
C ASN A 4 18.67 -17.19 45.97
N VAL A 5 19.43 -18.04 45.28
CA VAL A 5 18.89 -19.24 44.61
C VAL A 5 19.16 -20.44 45.50
N ALA A 6 18.18 -20.78 46.34
CA ALA A 6 18.20 -22.02 47.09
C ALA A 6 17.83 -23.18 46.16
N TRP A 7 18.74 -24.14 45.97
CA TRP A 7 18.40 -25.38 45.27
C TRP A 7 17.36 -26.16 46.09
N ARG A 8 16.18 -26.36 45.52
CA ARG A 8 15.02 -27.00 46.19
C ARG A 8 14.89 -28.50 45.93
N GLY A 9 15.89 -29.14 45.32
CA GLY A 9 15.82 -30.54 44.88
C GLY A 9 15.31 -30.68 43.44
N ASP A 10 15.29 -31.92 42.95
CA ASP A 10 14.90 -32.25 41.57
C ASP A 10 13.41 -31.98 41.28
N ASP A 11 12.55 -32.08 42.31
CA ASP A 11 11.11 -31.78 42.24
C ASP A 11 10.77 -30.34 42.69
N GLY A 12 11.79 -29.51 42.92
CA GLY A 12 11.62 -28.16 43.43
C GLY A 12 11.03 -27.22 42.38
N SER A 13 9.87 -26.61 42.66
CA SER A 13 9.32 -25.54 41.82
C SER A 13 9.90 -24.17 42.19
N TYR A 14 10.25 -23.41 41.15
CA TYR A 14 10.66 -22.01 41.25
C TYR A 14 9.51 -21.11 40.78
N LYS A 15 9.38 -19.93 41.40
CA LYS A 15 8.32 -18.98 41.01
C LYS A 15 8.58 -18.53 39.56
N PRO A 16 7.58 -18.58 38.66
CA PRO A 16 7.72 -18.05 37.31
C PRO A 16 7.95 -16.53 37.35
N SER A 17 8.63 -15.99 36.34
CA SER A 17 8.88 -14.55 36.18
C SER A 17 7.86 -13.89 35.27
N ILE A 18 6.66 -14.46 35.19
CA ILE A 18 5.56 -13.89 34.45
C ILE A 18 5.20 -12.53 35.05
N PRO A 19 5.17 -11.44 34.25
CA PRO A 19 4.79 -10.11 34.70
C PRO A 19 3.38 -10.07 35.29
N ASP A 20 3.19 -9.32 36.37
CA ASP A 20 1.88 -9.18 37.03
C ASP A 20 0.94 -8.26 36.21
N VAL A 21 1.48 -7.25 35.54
CA VAL A 21 0.73 -6.27 34.73
C VAL A 21 0.59 -6.76 33.29
N ASP A 22 -0.58 -6.53 32.70
CA ASP A 22 -0.83 -6.85 31.30
C ASP A 22 -0.27 -5.74 30.38
N PRO A 23 0.34 -6.12 29.24
CA PRO A 23 0.80 -5.14 28.27
C PRO A 23 -0.39 -4.44 27.60
N GLN A 24 -0.20 -3.20 27.21
CA GLN A 24 -1.15 -2.48 26.36
C GLN A 24 -1.11 -3.06 24.94
N ILE A 25 -2.27 -3.42 24.41
CA ILE A 25 -2.44 -3.96 23.06
C ILE A 25 -2.87 -2.81 22.13
N VAL A 26 -2.29 -2.73 20.94
CA VAL A 26 -2.65 -1.75 19.92
C VAL A 26 -2.81 -2.44 18.57
N TRP A 27 -3.94 -2.21 17.91
CA TRP A 27 -4.22 -2.69 16.56
C TRP A 27 -3.83 -1.67 15.50
N GLY A 28 -3.37 -2.17 14.35
CA GLY A 28 -3.19 -1.39 13.11
C GLY A 28 -3.16 -2.30 11.88
N ASN A 29 -3.29 -1.74 10.69
CA ASN A 29 -3.06 -2.48 9.44
C ASN A 29 -1.57 -2.74 9.19
N ASN A 30 -0.71 -1.95 9.83
CA ASN A 30 0.73 -2.11 9.79
C ASN A 30 1.36 -1.66 11.13
N SER A 31 2.64 -1.98 11.36
CA SER A 31 3.33 -1.64 12.62
C SER A 31 3.55 -0.13 12.83
N VAL A 32 3.56 0.66 11.75
CA VAL A 32 3.75 2.12 11.82
C VAL A 32 2.47 2.79 12.31
N GLU A 33 1.32 2.40 11.77
CA GLU A 33 -0.01 2.83 12.19
C GLU A 33 -0.28 2.46 13.66
N ALA A 34 0.01 1.22 14.06
CA ALA A 34 -0.14 0.78 15.45
C ALA A 34 0.77 1.56 16.41
N LEU A 35 2.03 1.83 16.03
CA LEU A 35 2.95 2.61 16.85
C LEU A 35 2.53 4.09 16.93
N SER A 36 2.06 4.67 15.83
CA SER A 36 1.59 6.05 15.76
C SER A 36 0.34 6.24 16.62
N THR A 37 -0.58 5.28 16.58
CA THR A 37 -1.77 5.23 17.47
C THR A 37 -1.36 5.16 18.95
N LEU A 38 -0.37 4.31 19.29
CA LEU A 38 0.15 4.23 20.66
C LEU A 38 0.71 5.59 21.12
N ILE A 39 1.59 6.20 20.35
CA ILE A 39 2.24 7.47 20.69
C ILE A 39 1.20 8.59 20.82
N ALA A 40 0.30 8.70 19.84
CA ALA A 40 -0.74 9.72 19.84
C ALA A 40 -1.67 9.61 21.05
N SER A 41 -2.04 8.38 21.46
CA SER A 41 -2.85 8.16 22.66
C SER A 41 -2.21 8.71 23.95
N LYS A 42 -0.87 8.78 24.01
CA LYS A 42 -0.13 9.32 25.17
C LYS A 42 -0.02 10.85 25.14
N LEU A 43 -0.12 11.49 23.97
CA LEU A 43 0.07 12.93 23.78
C LEU A 43 -1.18 13.78 24.09
N LYS A 44 -2.36 13.16 24.28
CA LYS A 44 -3.63 13.76 24.77
C LYS A 44 -4.24 14.91 23.93
N GLN A 45 -3.63 15.32 22.82
CA GLN A 45 -4.18 16.31 21.87
C GLN A 45 -4.51 15.60 20.56
N GLU A 46 -5.75 15.76 20.07
CA GLU A 46 -6.26 15.28 18.76
C GLU A 46 -5.51 14.04 18.22
N PRO A 47 -5.70 12.87 18.87
CA PRO A 47 -4.83 11.71 18.67
C PRO A 47 -4.83 11.21 17.22
N ASP A 48 -5.93 11.35 16.50
CA ASP A 48 -6.04 10.91 15.10
C ASP A 48 -5.13 11.71 14.17
N ASP A 49 -5.16 13.05 14.27
CA ASP A 49 -4.38 13.93 13.40
C ASP A 49 -2.88 13.79 13.72
N VAL A 50 -2.55 13.64 15.01
CA VAL A 50 -1.18 13.36 15.44
C VAL A 50 -0.70 12.01 14.91
N ALA A 51 -1.53 10.96 14.98
CA ALA A 51 -1.17 9.65 14.45
C ALA A 51 -0.89 9.73 12.94
N LYS A 52 -1.75 10.41 12.18
CA LYS A 52 -1.57 10.59 10.72
C LYS A 52 -0.29 11.35 10.37
N VAL A 53 0.06 12.39 11.12
CA VAL A 53 1.33 13.12 10.94
C VAL A 53 2.53 12.23 11.27
N LEU A 54 2.45 11.40 12.32
CA LEU A 54 3.50 10.44 12.68
C LEU A 54 3.67 9.36 11.61
N GLU A 55 2.59 8.89 10.99
CA GLU A 55 2.63 7.97 9.85
C GLU A 55 3.32 8.62 8.64
N ALA A 56 2.90 9.84 8.28
CA ALA A 56 3.53 10.61 7.21
C ALA A 56 5.03 10.83 7.48
N PHE A 57 5.42 11.11 8.73
CA PHE A 57 6.82 11.24 9.12
C PHE A 57 7.60 9.94 8.94
N ASN A 58 7.06 8.81 9.44
CA ASN A 58 7.71 7.50 9.32
C ASN A 58 7.94 7.08 7.86
N TYR A 59 7.09 7.52 6.95
CA TYR A 59 7.21 7.24 5.52
C TYR A 59 7.97 8.33 4.73
N GLU A 60 8.55 9.33 5.40
CA GLU A 60 9.24 10.47 4.79
C GLU A 60 8.34 11.31 3.84
N LEU A 61 7.03 11.37 4.14
CA LEU A 61 6.00 12.03 3.33
C LEU A 61 5.58 13.41 3.85
N LEU A 62 6.28 13.98 4.85
CA LEU A 62 5.91 15.30 5.40
C LEU A 62 5.89 16.42 4.34
N ALA A 63 6.80 16.37 3.36
CA ALA A 63 6.82 17.35 2.28
C ALA A 63 5.58 17.31 1.38
N GLN A 64 4.79 16.23 1.42
CA GLN A 64 3.54 16.17 0.67
C GLN A 64 2.52 17.17 1.20
N PHE A 65 2.51 17.51 2.50
CA PHE A 65 1.57 18.48 3.07
C PHE A 65 1.67 19.88 2.44
N ASP A 66 2.83 20.23 1.86
CA ASP A 66 3.04 21.51 1.18
C ASP A 66 2.51 21.53 -0.27
N ALA A 67 2.17 20.36 -0.83
CA ALA A 67 1.65 20.23 -2.18
C ALA A 67 0.14 20.49 -2.24
N PRO A 68 -0.41 21.04 -3.35
CA PRO A 68 -1.84 21.32 -3.48
C PRO A 68 -2.76 20.11 -3.23
N ASP A 69 -2.39 18.93 -3.76
CA ASP A 69 -3.07 17.64 -3.55
C ASP A 69 -2.40 16.78 -2.46
N GLY A 70 -1.63 17.41 -1.59
CA GLY A 70 -0.78 16.75 -0.59
C GLY A 70 -1.49 15.74 0.30
N ILE A 71 -2.66 16.13 0.78
CA ILE A 71 -3.47 15.33 1.71
C ILE A 71 -4.09 14.12 1.00
N ALA A 72 -4.69 14.33 -0.18
CA ALA A 72 -5.27 13.24 -0.97
C ALA A 72 -4.19 12.20 -1.33
N LYS A 73 -3.03 12.67 -1.80
CA LYS A 73 -1.89 11.82 -2.13
C LYS A 73 -1.33 11.08 -0.91
N LEU A 74 -1.31 11.72 0.26
CA LEU A 74 -0.92 11.05 1.50
C LEU A 74 -1.90 9.90 1.82
N GLU A 75 -3.21 10.14 1.75
CA GLU A 75 -4.23 9.12 2.01
C GLU A 75 -4.14 7.95 1.03
N GLU A 76 -3.88 8.21 -0.26
CA GLU A 76 -3.63 7.16 -1.26
C GLU A 76 -2.41 6.31 -0.92
N ILE A 77 -1.31 6.94 -0.50
CA ILE A 77 -0.10 6.22 -0.10
C ILE A 77 -0.35 5.42 1.19
N LEU A 78 -1.01 5.98 2.20
CA LEU A 78 -1.35 5.27 3.43
C LEU A 78 -2.26 4.07 3.14
N HIS A 79 -3.26 4.24 2.27
CA HIS A 79 -4.10 3.14 1.79
C HIS A 79 -3.27 2.07 1.07
N GLU A 80 -2.37 2.44 0.15
CA GLU A 80 -1.45 1.49 -0.49
C GLU A 80 -0.62 0.70 0.53
N ARG A 81 -0.17 1.33 1.63
CA ARG A 81 0.59 0.67 2.71
C ARG A 81 -0.22 -0.35 3.51
N THR A 82 -1.54 -0.40 3.35
CA THR A 82 -2.38 -1.48 3.91
C THR A 82 -2.32 -2.77 3.07
N PHE A 83 -1.60 -2.76 1.94
CA PHE A 83 -1.41 -3.91 1.06
C PHE A 83 0.06 -4.31 0.92
N SER A 84 0.27 -5.58 0.60
CA SER A 84 1.54 -6.18 0.19
C SER A 84 1.54 -6.38 -1.33
N SER A 85 2.68 -6.10 -1.98
CA SER A 85 2.80 -6.19 -3.44
C SER A 85 3.43 -7.52 -3.88
N PHE A 86 2.86 -8.14 -4.92
CA PHE A 86 3.32 -9.37 -5.55
C PHE A 86 3.72 -9.12 -7.02
N PRO A 87 4.66 -9.89 -7.59
CA PRO A 87 5.09 -9.71 -8.98
C PRO A 87 3.93 -9.84 -9.98
N GLY A 88 3.81 -8.91 -10.92
CA GLY A 88 2.70 -8.86 -11.90
C GLY A 88 2.94 -9.53 -13.25
N GLY A 89 4.10 -10.18 -13.42
CA GLY A 89 4.57 -10.67 -14.72
C GLY A 89 5.38 -9.63 -15.50
N ILE A 90 5.63 -9.92 -16.78
CA ILE A 90 6.53 -9.15 -17.66
C ILE A 90 5.74 -8.53 -18.83
N GLU A 91 6.16 -7.36 -19.27
CA GLU A 91 5.70 -6.70 -20.49
C GLU A 91 6.91 -6.22 -21.31
N TYR A 92 6.85 -6.46 -22.62
CA TYR A 92 7.87 -6.01 -23.56
C TYR A 92 7.57 -4.59 -24.04
N VAL A 93 8.61 -3.77 -24.06
CA VAL A 93 8.56 -2.35 -24.44
C VAL A 93 9.69 -2.09 -25.43
N ILE A 94 9.41 -1.30 -26.47
CA ILE A 94 10.43 -0.86 -27.41
C ILE A 94 10.93 0.50 -26.94
N ASN A 95 12.23 0.59 -26.65
CA ASN A 95 12.88 1.81 -26.15
C ASN A 95 13.99 2.26 -27.08
N TYR A 96 14.33 3.55 -26.99
CA TYR A 96 15.58 4.09 -27.53
C TYR A 96 16.51 4.40 -26.35
N PRO A 97 17.71 3.79 -26.27
CA PRO A 97 18.64 4.01 -25.17
C PRO A 97 19.10 5.47 -25.15
N SER A 98 18.85 6.14 -24.02
CA SER A 98 19.26 7.54 -23.80
C SER A 98 20.79 7.69 -23.94
N THR A 99 21.26 8.47 -24.92
CA THR A 99 22.66 8.91 -24.99
C THR A 99 22.88 10.10 -24.04
N LYS A 100 24.01 10.11 -23.31
CA LYS A 100 24.35 11.15 -22.31
C LYS A 100 24.39 12.59 -22.85
N ASP A 101 24.43 12.76 -24.18
CA ASP A 101 24.58 14.06 -24.83
C ASP A 101 23.27 14.63 -25.42
N GLY A 102 22.13 13.93 -25.33
CA GLY A 102 20.81 14.40 -25.80
C GLY A 102 20.69 14.73 -27.30
N LYS A 103 21.78 14.64 -28.06
CA LYS A 103 21.82 14.89 -29.51
C LYS A 103 21.41 13.62 -30.25
N GLY A 104 20.36 13.72 -31.05
CA GLY A 104 19.85 12.62 -31.88
C GLY A 104 18.70 11.82 -31.29
N ALA A 105 18.00 12.33 -30.26
CA ALA A 105 16.78 11.71 -29.77
C ALA A 105 15.77 11.57 -30.93
N PRO A 106 15.23 10.37 -31.20
CA PRO A 106 14.30 10.16 -32.29
C PRO A 106 12.97 10.89 -32.03
N ASP A 107 12.29 11.23 -33.12
CA ASP A 107 10.95 11.82 -33.08
C ASP A 107 9.95 10.77 -32.55
N THR A 108 9.60 10.88 -31.27
CA THR A 108 8.71 9.95 -30.57
C THR A 108 7.24 10.09 -30.98
N THR A 109 6.91 11.01 -31.89
CA THR A 109 5.54 11.21 -32.38
C THR A 109 5.21 10.37 -33.62
N LYS A 110 6.22 9.78 -34.27
CA LYS A 110 6.04 8.99 -35.49
C LYS A 110 5.81 7.52 -35.21
N ALA A 111 4.76 6.97 -35.83
CA ALA A 111 4.45 5.55 -35.81
C ALA A 111 5.62 4.69 -36.32
N PHE A 112 5.77 3.50 -35.76
CA PHE A 112 6.78 2.55 -36.22
C PHE A 112 6.43 2.02 -37.63
N PRO A 113 7.45 1.74 -38.46
CA PRO A 113 7.21 1.21 -39.80
C PRO A 113 6.69 -0.24 -39.77
N GLY A 114 5.84 -0.57 -40.74
CA GLY A 114 5.37 -1.94 -40.95
C GLY A 114 4.41 -2.42 -39.87
N THR A 115 4.66 -3.62 -39.32
CA THR A 115 3.80 -4.28 -38.33
C THR A 115 4.36 -4.25 -36.90
N ILE A 116 5.45 -3.54 -36.66
CA ILE A 116 6.21 -3.60 -35.39
C ILE A 116 5.32 -3.37 -34.17
N GLY A 117 4.48 -2.32 -34.15
CA GLY A 117 3.57 -2.06 -33.03
C GLY A 117 2.49 -3.13 -32.84
N LYS A 118 1.96 -3.71 -33.93
CA LYS A 118 0.99 -4.82 -33.86
C LYS A 118 1.63 -6.10 -33.36
N ASP A 119 2.83 -6.40 -33.84
CA ASP A 119 3.61 -7.55 -33.40
C ASP A 119 4.00 -7.42 -31.92
N LEU A 120 4.31 -6.21 -31.45
CA LEU A 120 4.56 -5.92 -30.03
C LEU A 120 3.30 -6.14 -29.17
N ALA A 121 2.14 -5.67 -29.63
CA ALA A 121 0.88 -5.89 -28.93
C ALA A 121 0.56 -7.39 -28.81
N GLU A 122 0.75 -8.16 -29.87
CA GLU A 122 0.57 -9.62 -29.87
C GLU A 122 1.58 -10.31 -28.95
N LEU A 123 2.85 -9.90 -28.98
CA LEU A 123 3.88 -10.41 -28.06
C LEU A 123 3.47 -10.20 -26.58
N ASN A 124 2.97 -9.01 -26.24
CA ASN A 124 2.52 -8.71 -24.88
C ASN A 124 1.25 -9.46 -24.48
N LEU A 125 0.35 -9.73 -25.42
CA LEU A 125 -0.80 -10.61 -25.20
C LEU A 125 -0.36 -12.05 -24.90
N LEU A 126 0.56 -12.60 -25.70
CA LEU A 126 1.12 -13.94 -25.49
C LEU A 126 1.89 -14.04 -24.17
N GLN A 127 2.70 -13.03 -23.83
CA GLN A 127 3.43 -12.96 -22.57
C GLN A 127 2.46 -12.93 -21.37
N ARG A 128 1.36 -12.18 -21.46
CA ARG A 128 0.30 -12.17 -20.45
C ARG A 128 -0.34 -13.56 -20.30
N GLN A 129 -0.71 -14.21 -21.39
CA GLN A 129 -1.26 -15.57 -21.36
C GLN A 129 -0.27 -16.57 -20.75
N LEU A 130 1.04 -16.40 -20.96
CA LEU A 130 2.08 -17.24 -20.35
C LEU A 130 2.13 -17.05 -18.83
N ASP A 131 2.11 -15.81 -18.36
CA ASP A 131 2.15 -15.48 -16.93
C ASP A 131 0.88 -16.00 -16.22
N ASP A 132 -0.29 -15.86 -16.84
CA ASP A 132 -1.56 -16.40 -16.34
C ASP A 132 -1.52 -17.95 -16.29
N ALA A 133 -1.01 -18.60 -17.35
CA ALA A 133 -0.92 -20.06 -17.40
C ALA A 133 0.05 -20.62 -16.34
N LYS A 134 1.17 -19.95 -16.06
CA LYS A 134 2.09 -20.32 -14.98
C LYS A 134 1.44 -20.21 -13.61
N SER A 135 0.69 -19.13 -13.38
CA SER A 135 -0.02 -18.90 -12.12
C SER A 135 -1.09 -19.98 -11.91
N LYS A 136 -1.88 -20.29 -12.95
CA LYS A 136 -2.88 -21.37 -12.93
C LYS A 136 -2.26 -22.75 -12.72
N LEU A 137 -1.10 -23.03 -13.33
CA LEU A 137 -0.34 -24.26 -13.08
C LEU A 137 0.01 -24.40 -11.59
N SER A 138 0.58 -23.35 -10.97
CA SER A 138 0.90 -23.36 -9.53
C SER A 138 -0.35 -23.64 -8.67
N CYS A 139 -1.51 -23.05 -9.01
CA CYS A 139 -2.76 -23.35 -8.33
C CYS A 139 -3.17 -24.83 -8.46
N TRP A 140 -3.13 -25.41 -9.67
CA TRP A 140 -3.48 -26.83 -9.86
C TRP A 140 -2.53 -27.78 -9.14
N GLN A 141 -1.23 -27.46 -9.11
CA GLN A 141 -0.23 -28.23 -8.37
C GLN A 141 -0.48 -28.16 -6.86
N TRP A 142 -0.86 -26.99 -6.34
CA TRP A 142 -1.27 -26.85 -4.94
C TRP A 142 -2.57 -27.62 -4.63
N GLU A 143 -3.55 -27.63 -5.53
CA GLU A 143 -4.77 -28.44 -5.35
C GLU A 143 -4.48 -29.96 -5.32
N ALA A 144 -3.51 -30.42 -6.12
CA ALA A 144 -3.03 -31.81 -6.04
C ALA A 144 -2.41 -32.13 -4.68
N TYR A 145 -1.57 -31.21 -4.17
CA TYR A 145 -0.99 -31.32 -2.82
C TYR A 145 -2.06 -31.32 -1.73
N SER A 146 -3.01 -30.39 -1.79
CA SER A 146 -4.14 -30.28 -0.87
C SER A 146 -4.97 -31.57 -0.85
N THR A 147 -5.21 -32.16 -2.02
CA THR A 147 -5.98 -33.41 -2.16
C THR A 147 -5.24 -34.58 -1.51
N TRP A 148 -3.94 -34.73 -1.73
CA TRP A 148 -3.11 -35.72 -1.05
C TRP A 148 -3.01 -35.50 0.47
N TYR A 149 -2.89 -34.24 0.91
CA TYR A 149 -2.85 -33.91 2.32
C TYR A 149 -4.16 -34.28 3.02
N LYS A 150 -5.30 -33.98 2.39
CA LYS A 150 -6.63 -34.41 2.86
C LYS A 150 -6.79 -35.93 2.87
N PHE A 151 -6.21 -36.64 1.89
CA PHE A 151 -6.13 -38.10 1.93
C PHE A 151 -5.39 -38.59 3.19
N ILE A 152 -4.21 -38.04 3.50
CA ILE A 152 -3.49 -38.41 4.73
C ILE A 152 -4.29 -38.08 5.99
N LEU A 153 -4.89 -36.89 6.07
CA LEU A 153 -5.73 -36.52 7.22
C LEU A 153 -6.89 -37.50 7.42
N SER A 154 -7.53 -37.96 6.33
CA SER A 154 -8.63 -38.92 6.40
C SER A 154 -8.23 -40.29 6.96
N ARG A 155 -6.94 -40.63 6.90
CA ARG A 155 -6.39 -41.93 7.35
C ARG A 155 -5.67 -41.86 8.69
N SER A 156 -5.15 -40.69 9.05
CA SER A 156 -4.30 -40.49 10.24
C SER A 156 -5.04 -39.97 11.47
N ASP A 157 -6.23 -39.36 11.33
CA ASP A 157 -6.98 -38.79 12.46
C ASP A 157 -7.94 -39.82 13.09
N PRO A 158 -7.65 -40.34 14.30
CA PRO A 158 -8.50 -41.33 14.94
C PRO A 158 -9.83 -40.75 15.46
N PHE A 159 -10.05 -39.44 15.47
CA PHE A 159 -11.22 -38.80 16.09
C PHE A 159 -12.31 -38.33 15.09
N LYS A 160 -12.14 -38.55 13.78
CA LYS A 160 -13.09 -38.09 12.75
C LYS A 160 -13.78 -39.25 12.02
N GLU A 161 -14.83 -39.81 12.62
CA GLU A 161 -15.62 -40.91 12.02
C GLU A 161 -16.21 -40.55 10.64
N ARG A 162 -16.67 -39.30 10.44
CA ARG A 162 -17.34 -38.85 9.19
C ARG A 162 -16.42 -38.77 7.96
N VAL A 163 -15.09 -38.76 8.14
CA VAL A 163 -14.10 -38.54 7.07
C VAL A 163 -13.43 -39.84 6.63
N ARG A 164 -13.44 -40.90 7.46
CA ARG A 164 -12.84 -42.20 7.11
C ARG A 164 -13.56 -42.93 5.97
N ASP A 165 -14.84 -42.63 5.78
CA ASP A 165 -15.71 -43.32 4.82
C ASP A 165 -15.49 -42.89 3.37
N ILE A 166 -14.68 -41.85 3.11
CA ILE A 166 -14.35 -41.43 1.74
C ILE A 166 -13.46 -42.51 1.09
N PRO A 167 -13.90 -43.14 -0.02
CA PRO A 167 -13.14 -44.17 -0.69
C PRO A 167 -11.82 -43.64 -1.26
N GLN A 168 -10.76 -44.45 -1.23
CA GLN A 168 -9.48 -44.10 -1.86
C GLN A 168 -9.62 -43.76 -3.35
N SER A 169 -10.49 -44.47 -4.07
CA SER A 169 -10.74 -44.22 -5.49
C SER A 169 -11.26 -42.82 -5.79
N GLU A 170 -11.92 -42.16 -4.83
CA GLU A 170 -12.37 -40.78 -5.00
C GLU A 170 -11.18 -39.80 -5.06
N PHE A 171 -10.21 -39.95 -4.14
CA PHE A 171 -8.97 -39.17 -4.16
C PHE A 171 -8.14 -39.45 -5.43
N GLU A 172 -8.02 -40.72 -5.83
CA GLU A 172 -7.31 -41.10 -7.05
C GLU A 172 -7.95 -40.48 -8.30
N ASN A 173 -9.28 -40.51 -8.41
CA ASN A 173 -10.00 -39.89 -9.52
C ASN A 173 -9.79 -38.37 -9.58
N ILE A 174 -9.75 -37.69 -8.43
CA ILE A 174 -9.47 -36.25 -8.35
C ILE A 174 -8.02 -35.96 -8.78
N ILE A 175 -7.04 -36.72 -8.27
CA ILE A 175 -5.64 -36.61 -8.67
C ILE A 175 -5.47 -36.87 -10.18
N ASP A 176 -6.18 -37.84 -10.75
CA ASP A 176 -6.16 -38.12 -12.19
C ASP A 176 -6.70 -36.95 -13.02
N SER A 177 -7.78 -36.31 -12.55
CA SER A 177 -8.35 -35.12 -13.17
C SER A 177 -7.38 -33.93 -13.10
N LEU A 178 -6.77 -33.70 -11.94
CA LEU A 178 -5.77 -32.65 -11.74
C LEU A 178 -4.51 -32.89 -12.57
N ALA A 179 -4.06 -34.15 -12.70
CA ALA A 179 -2.92 -34.51 -13.53
C ALA A 179 -3.13 -34.11 -15.00
N ARG A 180 -4.34 -34.26 -15.53
CA ARG A 180 -4.67 -33.79 -16.90
C ARG A 180 -4.56 -32.28 -16.99
N LYS A 181 -5.20 -31.54 -16.08
CA LYS A 181 -5.13 -30.06 -16.04
C LYS A 181 -3.70 -29.53 -15.92
N ILE A 182 -2.87 -30.17 -15.10
CA ILE A 182 -1.45 -29.84 -14.92
C ILE A 182 -0.68 -30.06 -16.22
N ASN A 183 -0.83 -31.23 -16.85
CA ASN A 183 -0.15 -31.54 -18.11
C ASN A 183 -0.59 -30.61 -19.24
N ASP A 184 -1.89 -30.33 -19.37
CA ASP A 184 -2.43 -29.38 -20.35
C ASP A 184 -1.82 -27.97 -20.15
N SER A 185 -1.70 -27.52 -18.89
CA SER A 185 -1.09 -26.23 -18.57
C SER A 185 0.42 -26.20 -18.91
N ILE A 186 1.14 -27.29 -18.64
CA ILE A 186 2.56 -27.43 -18.98
C ILE A 186 2.75 -27.35 -20.51
N ASP A 187 1.91 -28.02 -21.28
CA ASP A 187 2.02 -28.01 -22.74
C ASP A 187 1.61 -26.65 -23.33
N GLN A 188 0.60 -25.99 -22.76
CA GLN A 188 0.27 -24.61 -23.11
C GLN A 188 1.43 -23.64 -22.83
N ILE A 189 2.10 -23.76 -21.68
CA ILE A 189 3.28 -22.95 -21.33
C ILE A 189 4.39 -23.13 -22.35
N LYS A 190 4.70 -24.36 -22.77
CA LYS A 190 5.73 -24.64 -23.79
C LYS A 190 5.39 -24.00 -25.14
N ASP A 191 4.12 -24.11 -25.57
CA ASP A 191 3.65 -23.51 -26.83
C ASP A 191 3.75 -21.97 -26.79
N LEU A 192 3.30 -21.34 -25.70
CA LEU A 192 3.38 -19.89 -25.52
C LEU A 192 4.83 -19.40 -25.49
N GLN A 193 5.74 -20.11 -24.81
CA GLN A 193 7.17 -19.77 -24.80
C GLN A 193 7.80 -19.82 -26.19
N SER A 194 7.44 -20.83 -27.00
CA SER A 194 7.89 -20.96 -28.38
C SER A 194 7.40 -19.78 -29.24
N LYS A 195 6.11 -19.41 -29.11
CA LYS A 195 5.52 -18.27 -29.83
C LYS A 195 6.16 -16.94 -29.43
N ILE A 196 6.35 -16.70 -28.12
CA ILE A 196 7.01 -15.50 -27.59
C ILE A 196 8.42 -15.36 -28.16
N THR A 197 9.19 -16.45 -28.19
CA THR A 197 10.53 -16.44 -28.79
C THR A 197 10.48 -16.06 -30.26
N GLY A 198 9.56 -16.66 -31.03
CA GLY A 198 9.38 -16.34 -32.45
C GLY A 198 9.00 -14.89 -32.72
N PHE A 199 8.08 -14.31 -31.94
CA PHE A 199 7.71 -12.90 -32.07
C PHE A 199 8.82 -11.95 -31.61
N SER A 200 9.51 -12.26 -30.52
CA SER A 200 10.66 -11.48 -30.04
C SER A 200 11.78 -11.41 -31.08
N ASP A 201 12.11 -12.54 -31.73
CA ASP A 201 13.09 -12.59 -32.81
C ASP A 201 12.64 -11.79 -34.04
N LYS A 202 11.36 -11.92 -34.42
CA LYS A 202 10.75 -11.16 -35.53
C LYS A 202 10.86 -9.65 -35.30
N ILE A 203 10.49 -9.18 -34.11
CA ILE A 203 10.56 -7.75 -33.75
C ILE A 203 12.01 -7.29 -33.71
N SER A 204 12.90 -8.05 -33.06
CA SER A 204 14.32 -7.71 -32.95
C SER A 204 15.00 -7.57 -34.31
N ASN A 205 14.66 -8.43 -35.28
CA ASN A 205 15.15 -8.31 -36.65
C ASN A 205 14.56 -7.09 -37.37
N SER A 206 13.26 -6.86 -37.23
CA SER A 206 12.58 -5.69 -37.82
C SER A 206 13.12 -4.36 -37.30
N LEU A 207 13.48 -4.31 -36.00
CA LEU A 207 14.11 -3.15 -35.37
C LEU A 207 15.50 -2.87 -35.95
N LYS A 208 16.34 -3.91 -36.12
CA LYS A 208 17.68 -3.77 -36.73
C LYS A 208 17.62 -3.22 -38.16
N GLU A 209 16.61 -3.62 -38.93
CA GLU A 209 16.45 -3.22 -40.33
C GLU A 209 15.85 -1.81 -40.48
N ASN A 210 14.81 -1.48 -39.69
CA ASN A 210 13.98 -0.31 -39.96
C ASN A 210 14.12 0.81 -38.91
N LEU A 211 14.59 0.49 -37.69
CA LEU A 211 14.69 1.42 -36.56
C LEU A 211 16.03 1.22 -35.81
N PRO A 212 17.19 1.49 -36.46
CA PRO A 212 18.48 1.25 -35.86
C PRO A 212 18.67 2.07 -34.58
N GLY A 213 19.08 1.39 -33.51
CA GLY A 213 19.28 1.98 -32.18
C GLY A 213 18.14 1.72 -31.20
N TYR A 214 16.96 1.30 -31.66
CA TYR A 214 15.90 0.84 -30.76
C TYR A 214 16.14 -0.59 -30.26
N THR A 215 15.74 -0.87 -29.02
CA THR A 215 15.85 -2.19 -28.39
C THR A 215 14.49 -2.66 -27.87
N LEU A 216 14.28 -3.98 -27.88
CA LEU A 216 13.15 -4.63 -27.25
C LEU A 216 13.56 -5.04 -25.83
N ASP A 217 12.97 -4.41 -24.83
CA ASP A 217 13.31 -4.63 -23.42
C ASP A 217 12.13 -5.26 -22.68
N ALA A 218 12.44 -6.14 -21.72
CA ALA A 218 11.46 -6.70 -20.80
C ALA A 218 11.36 -5.83 -19.54
N THR A 219 10.14 -5.44 -19.18
CA THR A 219 9.84 -4.60 -18.02
C THR A 219 8.78 -5.27 -17.13
N ASN A 220 8.66 -4.84 -15.88
CA ASN A 220 7.66 -5.40 -14.95
C ASN A 220 6.28 -4.81 -15.24
N ARG A 221 5.26 -5.68 -15.30
CA ARG A 221 3.86 -5.27 -15.34
C ARG A 221 3.38 -4.74 -13.99
N ASN A 222 2.19 -4.14 -14.01
CA ASN A 222 1.45 -3.76 -12.80
C ASN A 222 1.38 -4.93 -11.82
N ARG A 223 1.78 -4.66 -10.58
CA ARG A 223 1.85 -5.64 -9.48
C ARG A 223 0.46 -6.14 -9.08
N PHE A 224 0.42 -7.35 -8.54
CA PHE A 224 -0.72 -7.80 -7.75
C PHE A 224 -0.61 -7.26 -6.32
N TRP A 225 -1.74 -7.09 -5.66
CA TRP A 225 -1.85 -6.58 -4.32
C TRP A 225 -2.68 -7.52 -3.48
N GLN A 226 -2.24 -7.76 -2.26
CA GLN A 226 -2.95 -8.53 -1.25
C GLN A 226 -3.09 -7.66 -0.01
N PRO A 227 -4.25 -7.63 0.67
CA PRO A 227 -4.35 -6.93 1.94
C PRO A 227 -3.32 -7.47 2.95
N ASN A 228 -2.78 -6.60 3.80
CA ASN A 228 -1.89 -7.02 4.89
C ASN A 228 -2.69 -7.75 5.97
N ASP A 229 -2.09 -8.73 6.64
CA ASP A 229 -2.65 -9.28 7.86
C ASP A 229 -2.69 -8.18 8.96
N PRO A 230 -3.73 -8.15 9.83
CA PRO A 230 -3.78 -7.21 10.95
C PRO A 230 -2.51 -7.29 11.81
N VAL A 231 -2.10 -6.17 12.39
CA VAL A 231 -0.93 -6.08 13.27
C VAL A 231 -1.37 -5.87 14.72
N LEU A 232 -0.72 -6.61 15.62
CA LEU A 232 -0.74 -6.34 17.04
C LEU A 232 0.59 -5.74 17.48
N LEU A 233 0.50 -4.65 18.23
CA LEU A 233 1.61 -4.03 18.93
C LEU A 233 1.35 -4.10 20.43
N PHE A 234 2.39 -4.47 21.17
CA PHE A 234 2.40 -4.59 22.61
C PHE A 234 3.35 -3.56 23.19
N SER A 235 2.91 -2.87 24.25
CA SER A 235 3.72 -1.87 24.95
C SER A 235 3.56 -2.00 26.45
N GLY A 236 4.65 -1.80 27.20
CA GLY A 236 4.64 -1.74 28.66
C GLY A 236 5.47 -2.83 29.33
N GLU A 237 5.28 -2.99 30.64
CA GLU A 237 5.98 -3.99 31.43
C GLU A 237 5.63 -5.41 30.93
N GLY A 238 6.62 -6.28 30.83
CA GLY A 238 6.42 -7.64 30.34
C GLY A 238 6.52 -7.84 28.83
N VAL A 239 6.65 -6.76 28.05
CA VAL A 239 7.04 -6.81 26.63
C VAL A 239 8.35 -6.05 26.39
N SER A 240 9.15 -5.94 27.44
CA SER A 240 10.52 -5.45 27.38
C SER A 240 11.39 -6.37 26.53
N ARG A 241 12.37 -5.77 25.87
CA ARG A 241 13.31 -6.49 25.00
C ARG A 241 14.14 -7.49 25.81
N SER A 242 14.49 -8.61 25.19
CA SER A 242 15.44 -9.58 25.78
C SER A 242 16.75 -8.88 26.15
N PHE A 243 17.27 -9.13 27.35
CA PHE A 243 18.62 -8.70 27.75
C PHE A 243 19.74 -9.37 26.93
N ARG A 244 19.42 -10.35 26.09
CA ARG A 244 20.37 -11.04 25.21
C ARG A 244 20.82 -10.10 24.07
N HIS A 245 22.10 -10.18 23.69
CA HIS A 245 22.72 -9.46 22.56
C HIS A 245 22.91 -7.94 22.73
N GLY A 246 23.51 -7.51 23.85
CA GLY A 246 24.07 -6.16 23.98
C GLY A 246 23.18 -5.10 24.62
N TYR A 247 22.05 -5.52 25.21
CA TYR A 247 21.11 -4.66 25.95
C TYR A 247 21.18 -4.87 27.47
N ASP A 248 22.12 -5.69 27.93
CA ASP A 248 22.50 -5.95 29.32
C ASP A 248 23.64 -5.04 29.81
N ASP A 249 23.99 -4.00 29.02
CA ASP A 249 25.13 -3.10 29.23
C ASP A 249 26.47 -3.84 29.31
N GLN A 250 26.58 -5.03 28.69
CA GLN A 250 27.81 -5.82 28.73
C GLN A 250 28.96 -5.19 27.95
N TYR A 251 28.62 -4.41 26.93
CA TYR A 251 29.57 -3.78 26.03
C TYR A 251 29.91 -2.35 26.48
N SER A 252 31.16 -1.94 26.30
CA SER A 252 31.57 -0.53 26.40
C SER A 252 30.97 0.31 25.27
N GLY A 253 31.12 1.63 25.35
CA GLY A 253 30.61 2.56 24.33
C GLY A 253 31.17 2.36 22.91
N ASP A 254 32.22 1.56 22.77
CA ASP A 254 32.81 1.13 21.49
C ASP A 254 32.35 -0.27 21.01
N GLY A 255 31.41 -0.90 21.73
CA GLY A 255 30.84 -2.21 21.40
C GLY A 255 31.70 -3.41 21.81
N THR A 256 32.79 -3.21 22.56
CA THR A 256 33.66 -4.30 23.03
C THR A 256 33.33 -4.75 24.46
N LEU A 257 33.80 -5.93 24.89
CA LEU A 257 33.61 -6.37 26.27
C LEU A 257 34.58 -5.65 27.20
N ASN A 258 34.08 -5.18 28.35
CA ASN A 258 34.94 -4.58 29.39
C ASN A 258 35.91 -5.64 29.96
N CYS A 259 37.19 -5.52 29.59
CA CYS A 259 38.26 -6.35 30.14
C CYS A 259 38.80 -5.78 31.45
N ARG A 260 39.02 -6.65 32.45
CA ARG A 260 39.68 -6.28 33.72
C ARG A 260 41.17 -6.61 33.66
N SER A 261 42.00 -5.67 34.09
CA SER A 261 43.45 -5.84 34.25
C SER A 261 43.79 -6.17 35.70
N THR A 262 44.98 -6.72 35.95
CA THR A 262 45.52 -6.91 37.30
C THR A 262 45.42 -5.59 38.10
N GLY A 263 44.85 -5.65 39.31
CA GLY A 263 44.63 -4.49 40.17
C GLY A 263 43.23 -3.84 40.05
N ASN A 264 42.42 -4.23 39.06
CA ASN A 264 41.04 -3.76 38.95
C ASN A 264 40.11 -4.70 39.73
N THR A 265 40.11 -4.63 41.07
CA THR A 265 39.15 -5.33 41.95
C THR A 265 38.66 -4.43 43.07
N VAL A 266 37.53 -4.78 43.69
CA VAL A 266 37.14 -4.25 44.99
C VAL A 266 38.11 -4.80 46.03
N THR A 267 38.77 -3.92 46.76
CA THR A 267 39.88 -4.22 47.68
C THR A 267 39.53 -3.99 49.15
N GLY A 268 38.44 -3.28 49.42
CA GLY A 268 37.95 -3.13 50.78
C GLY A 268 36.59 -2.45 50.89
N LEU A 269 36.08 -2.42 52.12
CA LEU A 269 34.83 -1.77 52.52
C LEU A 269 35.10 -0.87 53.72
N THR A 270 34.83 0.42 53.57
CA THR A 270 34.95 1.43 54.61
C THR A 270 33.58 1.66 55.24
N ILE A 271 33.47 1.45 56.56
CA ILE A 271 32.23 1.58 57.31
C ILE A 271 32.46 2.32 58.63
N GLN A 272 31.43 3.03 59.10
CA GLN A 272 31.44 3.65 60.43
C GLN A 272 30.98 2.64 61.48
N VAL A 273 31.80 2.43 62.51
CA VAL A 273 31.45 1.62 63.67
C VAL A 273 31.45 2.54 64.89
N ARG A 274 30.26 2.93 65.33
CA ARG A 274 30.06 4.00 66.34
C ARG A 274 30.72 5.30 65.88
N ASP A 275 31.77 5.76 66.56
CA ASP A 275 32.49 7.00 66.24
C ASP A 275 33.81 6.76 65.45
N LYS A 276 34.08 5.52 65.02
CA LYS A 276 35.31 5.15 64.32
C LYS A 276 35.04 4.67 62.90
N THR A 277 35.78 5.22 61.95
CA THR A 277 35.79 4.73 60.57
C THR A 277 36.83 3.62 60.43
N VAL A 278 36.43 2.46 59.94
CA VAL A 278 37.32 1.32 59.69
C VAL A 278 37.19 0.86 58.26
N THR A 279 38.29 0.39 57.67
CA THR A 279 38.31 -0.19 56.33
C THR A 279 38.68 -1.66 56.44
N ILE A 280 37.74 -2.52 56.09
CA ILE A 280 37.93 -3.96 56.01
C ILE A 280 38.61 -4.25 54.67
N THR A 281 39.79 -4.87 54.67
CA THR A 281 40.53 -5.22 53.44
C THR A 281 40.68 -6.72 53.29
N GLU A 282 41.34 -7.16 52.21
CA GLU A 282 41.74 -8.55 52.01
C GLU A 282 42.40 -9.17 53.25
N LYS A 283 43.24 -8.42 53.97
CA LYS A 283 43.99 -8.93 55.13
C LYS A 283 43.05 -9.41 56.25
N GLU A 284 42.03 -8.63 56.56
CA GLU A 284 41.09 -8.95 57.65
C GLU A 284 40.11 -10.05 57.24
N LEU A 285 39.69 -10.10 55.98
CA LEU A 285 38.80 -11.15 55.49
C LEU A 285 39.51 -12.51 55.45
N LEU A 286 40.75 -12.53 54.96
CA LEU A 286 41.53 -13.76 54.85
C LEU A 286 41.97 -14.30 56.22
N SER A 287 42.01 -13.49 57.29
CA SER A 287 42.30 -14.02 58.63
C SER A 287 41.23 -14.98 59.16
N PHE A 288 40.01 -14.93 58.62
CA PHE A 288 38.95 -15.89 58.95
C PHE A 288 39.05 -17.19 58.14
N CYS A 289 39.90 -17.25 57.12
CA CYS A 289 40.11 -18.44 56.31
C CYS A 289 41.28 -19.27 56.87
N SER A 290 41.01 -20.47 57.38
CA SER A 290 42.05 -21.35 57.96
C SER A 290 43.08 -21.86 56.93
N SER A 291 42.67 -21.99 55.67
CA SER A 291 43.56 -22.13 54.50
C SER A 291 42.77 -21.85 53.23
N ILE A 292 43.36 -21.11 52.28
CA ILE A 292 42.77 -20.92 50.95
C ILE A 292 43.25 -22.11 50.10
N PRO A 293 42.36 -22.89 49.44
CA PRO A 293 42.69 -24.15 48.75
C PRO A 293 43.61 -24.04 47.52
N ILE A 294 44.36 -22.95 47.41
CA ILE A 294 45.12 -22.52 46.23
C ILE A 294 46.56 -22.15 46.57
N GLU A 295 46.94 -22.17 47.85
CA GLU A 295 48.31 -21.92 48.29
C GLU A 295 49.32 -22.95 47.77
N LYS A 296 48.86 -24.14 47.39
CA LYS A 296 49.69 -25.24 46.86
C LYS A 296 49.51 -25.49 45.36
N THR A 297 48.69 -24.68 44.68
CA THR A 297 48.33 -24.86 43.28
C THR A 297 48.90 -23.68 42.48
N PRO A 298 49.57 -23.88 41.34
CA PRO A 298 50.07 -22.78 40.52
C PRO A 298 48.90 -22.06 39.85
N VAL A 299 48.33 -21.09 40.56
CA VAL A 299 47.26 -20.21 40.06
C VAL A 299 47.77 -18.78 39.89
N PRO A 300 47.13 -17.98 39.02
CA PRO A 300 47.45 -16.56 38.89
C PRO A 300 47.33 -15.81 40.23
N SER A 301 48.21 -14.83 40.46
CA SER A 301 48.23 -14.01 41.68
C SER A 301 46.92 -13.24 41.91
N GLU A 302 46.22 -12.91 40.82
CA GLU A 302 44.96 -12.19 40.77
C GLU A 302 43.82 -12.94 41.46
N LEU A 303 43.91 -14.27 41.55
CA LEU A 303 42.84 -15.10 42.11
C LEU A 303 42.61 -14.80 43.60
N LYS A 304 43.65 -14.41 44.34
CA LYS A 304 43.53 -14.00 45.76
C LYS A 304 42.68 -12.74 45.89
N SER A 305 42.97 -11.73 45.07
CA SER A 305 42.21 -10.48 45.04
C SER A 305 40.77 -10.70 44.56
N MET A 306 40.52 -11.64 43.63
CA MET A 306 39.16 -12.01 43.21
C MET A 306 38.35 -12.73 44.30
N ILE A 307 39.01 -13.52 45.14
CA ILE A 307 38.37 -14.19 46.29
C ILE A 307 38.02 -13.16 47.36
N ALA A 308 38.95 -12.25 47.68
CA ALA A 308 38.68 -11.16 48.60
C ALA A 308 37.53 -10.26 48.09
N GLU A 309 37.53 -9.90 46.81
CA GLU A 309 36.41 -9.20 46.16
C GLU A 309 35.09 -9.99 46.27
N SER A 310 35.12 -11.31 46.05
CA SER A 310 33.92 -12.14 46.18
C SER A 310 33.38 -12.15 47.61
N MET A 311 34.25 -12.17 48.63
CA MET A 311 33.84 -12.08 50.03
C MET A 311 33.27 -10.69 50.37
N LEU A 312 33.88 -9.62 49.84
CA LEU A 312 33.42 -8.24 50.03
C LEU A 312 32.04 -8.00 49.39
N LEU A 313 31.70 -8.71 48.32
CA LEU A 313 30.45 -8.54 47.58
C LEU A 313 29.36 -9.57 47.97
N ASP A 314 29.69 -10.60 48.77
CA ASP A 314 28.74 -11.63 49.22
C ASP A 314 28.04 -11.18 50.51
N THR A 315 26.72 -10.99 50.44
CA THR A 315 25.91 -10.62 51.59
C THR A 315 25.93 -11.66 52.70
N ASN A 316 26.17 -12.95 52.39
CA ASN A 316 26.29 -13.98 53.42
C ASN A 316 27.53 -13.77 54.32
N GLN A 317 28.49 -12.96 53.88
CA GLN A 317 29.69 -12.62 54.66
C GLN A 317 29.50 -11.35 55.50
N ALA A 318 28.35 -10.66 55.43
CA ALA A 318 28.11 -9.40 56.13
C ALA A 318 28.33 -9.52 57.65
N ARG A 319 27.91 -10.64 58.25
CA ARG A 319 28.15 -10.92 59.68
C ARG A 319 29.63 -11.07 60.02
N LEU A 320 30.40 -11.70 59.15
CA LEU A 320 31.85 -11.86 59.32
C LEU A 320 32.56 -10.50 59.19
N MET A 321 32.14 -9.69 58.21
CA MET A 321 32.64 -8.32 58.05
C MET A 321 32.29 -7.43 59.25
N ALA A 322 31.09 -7.56 59.84
CA ALA A 322 30.70 -6.83 61.04
C ALA A 322 31.63 -7.17 62.21
N ILE A 323 31.96 -8.44 62.42
CA ILE A 323 32.91 -8.90 63.45
C ILE A 323 34.30 -8.29 63.20
N ALA A 324 34.81 -8.39 61.97
CA ALA A 324 36.10 -7.81 61.58
C ALA A 324 36.14 -6.29 61.81
N ALA A 325 35.05 -5.59 61.54
CA ALA A 325 34.92 -4.15 61.74
C ALA A 325 34.97 -3.77 63.24
N PHE A 326 34.33 -4.53 64.11
CA PHE A 326 34.40 -4.32 65.57
C PHE A 326 35.80 -4.60 66.13
N GLU A 327 36.48 -5.63 65.64
CA GLU A 327 37.88 -5.94 65.99
C GLU A 327 38.82 -4.80 65.56
N LEU A 328 38.70 -4.33 64.32
CA LEU A 328 39.47 -3.18 63.81
C LEU A 328 39.18 -1.90 64.59
N ALA A 329 37.93 -1.69 65.00
CA ALA A 329 37.52 -0.54 65.81
C ALA A 329 38.01 -0.64 67.27
N GLN A 330 38.61 -1.78 67.68
CA GLN A 330 39.05 -2.07 69.04
C GLN A 330 37.91 -1.93 70.06
N ILE A 331 36.70 -2.35 69.68
CA ILE A 331 35.53 -2.35 70.56
C ILE A 331 35.42 -3.74 71.17
N ALA A 332 35.67 -3.84 72.48
CA ALA A 332 35.54 -5.10 73.22
C ALA A 332 34.06 -5.51 73.36
N ASP A 333 33.80 -6.82 73.22
CA ASP A 333 32.51 -7.49 73.44
C ASP A 333 31.28 -6.79 72.81
N PRO A 334 31.21 -6.66 71.48
CA PRO A 334 29.98 -6.21 70.82
C PRO A 334 28.83 -7.18 71.15
N THR A 335 27.64 -6.65 71.45
CA THR A 335 26.48 -7.51 71.67
C THR A 335 26.04 -8.16 70.36
N ASP A 336 25.39 -9.33 70.40
CA ASP A 336 24.86 -9.97 69.18
C ASP A 336 23.95 -9.02 68.37
N LYS A 337 23.20 -8.16 69.08
CA LYS A 337 22.37 -7.12 68.47
C LYS A 337 23.20 -6.05 67.74
N ASP A 338 24.36 -5.66 68.27
CA ASP A 338 25.26 -4.71 67.60
C ASP A 338 25.84 -5.32 66.32
N ILE A 339 26.18 -6.62 66.35
CA ILE A 339 26.65 -7.36 65.17
C ILE A 339 25.54 -7.46 64.13
N GLU A 340 24.30 -7.80 64.52
CA GLU A 340 23.16 -7.86 63.60
C GLU A 340 22.85 -6.51 62.93
N MET A 341 22.86 -5.41 63.70
CA MET A 341 22.62 -4.07 63.14
C MET A 341 23.68 -3.67 62.12
N LEU A 342 24.96 -3.87 62.43
CA LEU A 342 26.05 -3.55 61.51
C LEU A 342 26.07 -4.49 60.29
N SER A 343 25.71 -5.76 60.46
CA SER A 343 25.54 -6.71 59.36
C SER A 343 24.48 -6.23 58.37
N ALA A 344 23.33 -5.78 58.86
CA ALA A 344 22.27 -5.24 58.01
C ALA A 344 22.67 -3.94 57.29
N GLU A 345 23.57 -3.13 57.86
CA GLU A 345 24.14 -1.95 57.19
C GLU A 345 25.14 -2.35 56.10
N ILE A 346 26.00 -3.33 56.37
CA ILE A 346 26.94 -3.89 55.39
C ILE A 346 26.17 -4.51 54.20
N GLU A 347 25.10 -5.27 54.45
CA GLU A 347 24.23 -5.81 53.40
C GLU A 347 23.66 -4.71 52.51
N LYS A 348 23.21 -3.58 53.09
CA LYS A 348 22.73 -2.43 52.30
C LYS A 348 23.82 -1.85 51.40
N ILE A 349 25.06 -1.76 51.88
CA ILE A 349 26.20 -1.29 51.08
C ILE A 349 26.52 -2.27 49.95
N GLN A 350 26.56 -3.57 50.25
CA GLN A 350 26.86 -4.60 49.24
C GLN A 350 25.79 -4.65 48.14
N THR A 351 24.52 -4.50 48.51
CA THR A 351 23.39 -4.50 47.57
C THR A 351 23.25 -3.18 46.78
N ILE A 352 23.93 -2.10 47.16
CA ILE A 352 23.79 -0.81 46.46
C ILE A 352 24.28 -0.86 45.01
N LEU A 353 25.24 -1.73 44.71
CA LEU A 353 25.73 -1.95 43.35
C LEU A 353 24.63 -2.54 42.46
N TRP A 354 23.64 -3.24 43.05
CA TRP A 354 22.48 -3.75 42.32
C TRP A 354 21.50 -2.64 41.96
N ASN A 355 21.45 -1.55 42.75
CA ASN A 355 20.63 -0.38 42.40
C ASN A 355 21.18 0.35 41.16
N ALA A 356 22.50 0.35 40.98
CA ALA A 356 23.13 0.80 39.74
C ALA A 356 22.72 -0.07 38.53
N CYS A 357 22.40 -1.35 38.77
CA CYS A 357 21.88 -2.24 37.74
C CYS A 357 20.43 -1.90 37.34
N LEU A 358 19.64 -1.34 38.26
CA LEU A 358 18.22 -0.99 38.07
C LEU A 358 18.03 0.43 37.52
N VAL A 359 18.90 1.38 37.87
CA VAL A 359 18.80 2.79 37.46
C VAL A 359 19.90 3.13 36.45
N LYS A 360 19.56 3.11 35.16
CA LYS A 360 20.49 3.21 34.01
C LYS A 360 21.37 4.47 33.96
N ASN A 361 20.99 5.55 34.66
CA ASN A 361 21.71 6.85 34.60
C ASN A 361 22.76 7.04 35.70
N ILE A 362 23.02 6.03 36.54
CA ILE A 362 23.95 6.14 37.66
C ILE A 362 25.13 5.18 37.47
N SER A 363 26.35 5.74 37.51
CA SER A 363 27.58 4.95 37.46
C SER A 363 27.72 4.06 38.71
N ALA A 364 27.84 2.74 38.50
CA ALA A 364 28.10 1.77 39.57
C ALA A 364 29.36 2.12 40.37
N GLN A 365 30.41 2.63 39.71
CA GLN A 365 31.65 3.06 40.36
C GLN A 365 31.41 4.25 41.32
N ARG A 366 30.67 5.27 40.89
CA ARG A 366 30.36 6.43 41.76
C ARG A 366 29.50 6.03 42.96
N LEU A 367 28.55 5.11 42.76
CA LEU A 367 27.73 4.57 43.85
C LEU A 367 28.57 3.76 44.84
N ALA A 368 29.51 2.95 44.33
CA ALA A 368 30.43 2.17 45.16
C ALA A 368 31.26 3.07 46.08
N GLU A 369 31.89 4.08 45.50
CA GLU A 369 32.72 5.06 46.21
C GLU A 369 31.92 5.82 47.27
N ALA A 370 30.71 6.28 46.92
CA ALA A 370 29.82 6.97 47.85
C ALA A 370 29.34 6.07 49.01
N SER A 371 29.36 4.76 48.84
CA SER A 371 28.90 3.77 49.83
C SER A 371 30.03 3.15 50.64
N GLY A 372 31.27 3.58 50.40
CA GLY A 372 32.45 3.11 51.15
C GLY A 372 33.17 1.92 50.54
N LEU A 373 32.76 1.40 49.38
CA LEU A 373 33.53 0.38 48.66
C LEU A 373 34.79 0.99 48.04
N VAL A 374 35.92 0.30 48.20
CA VAL A 374 37.23 0.76 47.76
C VAL A 374 37.72 -0.09 46.60
N GLY A 375 38.18 0.55 45.52
CA GLY A 375 38.72 -0.12 44.33
C GLY A 375 37.79 -0.02 43.12
N SER A 376 37.94 -0.95 42.18
CA SER A 376 37.25 -0.93 40.88
C SER A 376 36.15 -1.97 40.83
N VAL A 377 34.89 -1.53 40.74
CA VAL A 377 33.75 -2.46 40.69
C VAL A 377 33.76 -3.33 39.43
N PRO A 378 33.34 -4.61 39.53
CA PRO A 378 33.19 -5.48 38.37
C PRO A 378 32.07 -5.02 37.44
N ASN A 379 32.07 -5.57 36.22
CA ASN A 379 30.98 -5.35 35.28
C ASN A 379 29.66 -5.79 35.93
N LYS A 380 28.59 -5.02 35.68
CA LYS A 380 27.21 -5.28 36.12
C LYS A 380 26.82 -6.76 36.00
N ILE A 381 27.13 -7.43 34.89
CA ILE A 381 26.78 -8.85 34.69
C ILE A 381 27.39 -9.76 35.76
N SER A 382 28.58 -9.45 36.27
CA SER A 382 29.30 -10.31 37.22
C SER A 382 28.70 -10.29 38.63
N ILE A 383 27.96 -9.23 38.97
CA ILE A 383 27.40 -8.98 40.31
C ILE A 383 25.88 -8.85 40.33
N GLN A 384 25.22 -8.94 39.19
CA GLN A 384 23.76 -8.89 39.10
C GLN A 384 23.14 -10.11 39.80
N PRO A 385 22.15 -9.93 40.67
CA PRO A 385 21.44 -11.05 41.29
C PRO A 385 20.74 -11.87 40.20
N TRP A 386 20.75 -13.19 40.35
CA TRP A 386 20.01 -14.07 39.45
C TRP A 386 18.52 -13.82 39.66
N SER A 387 17.80 -13.62 38.56
CA SER A 387 16.34 -13.66 38.50
C SER A 387 15.94 -14.57 37.37
N GLN A 388 14.87 -15.35 37.57
CA GLN A 388 14.27 -16.12 36.49
C GLN A 388 13.94 -15.14 35.34
N ALA A 389 14.31 -15.48 34.11
CA ALA A 389 14.15 -14.59 32.97
C ALA A 389 12.72 -14.68 32.42
N TRP A 390 12.22 -13.56 31.90
CA TRP A 390 11.01 -13.48 31.09
C TRP A 390 11.40 -12.88 29.74
N ILE A 391 11.30 -13.70 28.68
CA ILE A 391 11.74 -13.32 27.33
C ILE A 391 10.62 -13.68 26.35
N PRO A 392 9.63 -12.79 26.16
CA PRO A 392 8.57 -13.01 25.18
C PRO A 392 9.14 -13.35 23.80
N LEU A 393 8.68 -14.46 23.22
CA LEU A 393 9.18 -14.98 21.95
C LEU A 393 8.09 -15.02 20.88
N TYR A 394 6.91 -15.51 21.22
CA TYR A 394 5.78 -15.58 20.28
C TYR A 394 4.46 -15.37 21.01
N ILE A 395 3.43 -15.04 20.25
CA ILE A 395 2.06 -15.00 20.72
C ILE A 395 1.26 -16.14 20.09
N GLU A 396 0.32 -16.67 20.85
CA GLU A 396 -0.78 -17.49 20.34
C GLU A 396 -2.08 -16.73 20.53
N TRP A 397 -2.91 -16.72 19.50
CA TRP A 397 -4.13 -15.93 19.48
C TRP A 397 -5.29 -16.72 18.90
N ASP A 398 -6.46 -16.49 19.47
CA ASP A 398 -7.75 -16.90 18.93
C ASP A 398 -8.63 -15.66 18.79
N ALA A 399 -9.27 -15.51 17.63
CA ALA A 399 -10.23 -14.47 17.35
C ALA A 399 -11.51 -15.07 16.77
N TYR A 400 -12.65 -14.46 17.08
CA TYR A 400 -13.86 -14.66 16.30
C TYR A 400 -14.10 -13.43 15.43
N ILE A 401 -14.74 -13.67 14.30
CA ILE A 401 -15.06 -12.67 13.30
C ILE A 401 -16.56 -12.75 13.04
N LEU A 402 -17.21 -11.59 13.06
CA LEU A 402 -18.62 -11.41 12.75
C LEU A 402 -18.79 -10.88 11.34
N ASP A 403 -19.55 -11.61 10.54
CA ASP A 403 -19.97 -11.21 9.20
C ASP A 403 -21.49 -11.04 9.11
N TYR A 404 -21.92 -10.29 8.10
CA TYR A 404 -23.35 -10.16 7.76
C TYR A 404 -23.87 -11.37 6.98
N LYS A 405 -22.99 -12.05 6.25
CA LYS A 405 -23.32 -13.22 5.45
C LYS A 405 -22.71 -14.50 5.99
N ASP A 406 -23.40 -15.61 5.73
CA ASP A 406 -22.88 -16.94 6.03
C ASP A 406 -21.82 -17.32 4.99
N ILE A 407 -20.78 -17.99 5.45
CA ILE A 407 -19.52 -18.19 4.72
C ILE A 407 -19.61 -19.41 3.77
N LYS A 408 -20.68 -20.22 3.90
CA LYS A 408 -21.05 -21.26 2.93
C LYS A 408 -22.21 -20.83 2.02
N SER A 409 -22.44 -19.52 1.88
CA SER A 409 -23.55 -18.98 1.10
C SER A 409 -23.07 -18.23 -0.14
N ASP A 410 -24.02 -17.82 -0.96
CA ASP A 410 -23.77 -17.05 -2.18
C ASP A 410 -23.17 -15.66 -1.87
N PHE A 411 -21.94 -15.43 -2.34
CA PHE A 411 -21.21 -14.19 -2.16
C PHE A 411 -21.72 -13.03 -3.04
N SER A 412 -22.59 -13.24 -4.04
CA SER A 412 -22.94 -12.21 -5.05
C SER A 412 -23.32 -10.82 -4.48
N ASN A 413 -24.05 -10.78 -3.36
CA ASN A 413 -24.43 -9.52 -2.67
C ASN A 413 -23.64 -9.25 -1.37
N PHE A 414 -22.37 -9.67 -1.27
CA PHE A 414 -21.61 -9.61 0.00
C PHE A 414 -21.38 -8.17 0.51
N LEU A 415 -21.39 -7.18 -0.37
CA LEU A 415 -21.15 -5.78 -0.03
C LEU A 415 -22.43 -4.99 0.31
N SER A 416 -23.57 -5.65 0.54
CA SER A 416 -24.85 -4.96 0.83
C SER A 416 -24.80 -3.97 1.99
N ASP A 417 -23.96 -4.26 2.99
CA ASP A 417 -23.82 -3.49 4.23
C ASP A 417 -22.55 -2.62 4.24
N TRP A 418 -21.94 -2.44 3.06
CA TRP A 418 -20.72 -1.67 2.85
C TRP A 418 -20.92 -0.65 1.74
N LYS A 419 -20.44 0.57 1.93
CA LYS A 419 -20.45 1.63 0.92
C LYS A 419 -19.03 2.17 0.74
N LEU A 420 -18.62 2.39 -0.50
CA LEU A 420 -17.36 3.06 -0.79
C LEU A 420 -17.45 4.54 -0.34
N GLY A 421 -16.65 4.91 0.66
CA GLY A 421 -16.41 6.29 1.10
C GLY A 421 -15.37 6.97 0.20
N ASP A 422 -14.55 7.86 0.77
CA ASP A 422 -13.56 8.62 -0.02
C ASP A 422 -12.48 7.71 -0.62
N ILE A 423 -11.88 6.83 0.19
CA ILE A 423 -10.93 5.82 -0.31
C ILE A 423 -11.35 4.42 0.11
N HIS A 424 -11.84 4.28 1.34
CA HIS A 424 -12.14 2.99 1.95
C HIS A 424 -13.63 2.66 1.92
N TYR A 425 -13.96 1.38 2.07
CA TYR A 425 -15.31 0.96 2.40
C TYR A 425 -15.67 1.31 3.85
N GLU A 426 -16.87 1.83 4.03
CA GLU A 426 -17.49 2.14 5.31
C GLU A 426 -18.70 1.25 5.53
N CYS A 427 -18.90 0.80 6.76
CA CYS A 427 -20.09 0.03 7.11
C CYS A 427 -21.28 0.98 7.28
N ILE A 428 -22.41 0.64 6.66
CA ILE A 428 -23.65 1.43 6.73
C ILE A 428 -24.66 0.90 7.77
N SER A 429 -24.34 -0.21 8.43
CA SER A 429 -25.18 -0.84 9.45
C SER A 429 -24.84 -0.33 10.85
N ASP A 430 -25.86 -0.26 11.72
CA ASP A 430 -25.75 0.22 13.10
C ASP A 430 -25.22 -0.83 14.09
N SER A 431 -25.08 -2.10 13.67
CA SER A 431 -24.59 -3.19 14.52
C SER A 431 -23.70 -4.16 13.74
N PRO A 432 -22.70 -4.81 14.40
CA PRO A 432 -21.93 -5.88 13.79
C PRO A 432 -22.81 -6.99 13.22
N GLY A 433 -22.25 -7.73 12.27
CA GLY A 433 -22.86 -8.95 11.73
C GLY A 433 -23.14 -9.99 12.83
N ASN A 434 -23.92 -11.02 12.49
CA ASN A 434 -24.32 -12.08 13.44
C ASN A 434 -23.82 -13.47 13.06
N LYS A 435 -23.04 -13.58 11.97
CA LYS A 435 -22.47 -14.84 11.50
C LYS A 435 -21.05 -14.95 12.00
N GLU A 436 -20.84 -15.88 12.92
CA GLU A 436 -19.55 -16.04 13.61
C GLU A 436 -18.68 -17.08 12.91
N HIS A 437 -17.39 -16.79 12.82
CA HIS A 437 -16.37 -17.77 12.48
C HIS A 437 -15.07 -17.49 13.22
N TYR A 438 -14.17 -18.47 13.24
CA TYR A 438 -12.98 -18.45 14.09
C TYR A 438 -11.70 -18.44 13.26
N ALA A 439 -10.77 -17.60 13.67
CA ALA A 439 -9.40 -17.57 13.18
C ALA A 439 -8.45 -17.77 14.38
N ARG A 440 -7.35 -18.48 14.14
CA ARG A 440 -6.33 -18.74 15.16
C ARG A 440 -4.96 -18.82 14.53
N GLY A 441 -3.94 -18.44 15.29
CA GLY A 441 -2.57 -18.44 14.80
C GLY A 441 -1.55 -18.36 15.91
N SER A 442 -0.28 -18.56 15.52
CA SER A 442 0.89 -18.39 16.38
C SER A 442 1.95 -17.62 15.59
N VAL A 443 2.47 -16.54 16.17
CA VAL A 443 3.42 -15.65 15.48
C VAL A 443 4.53 -15.17 16.40
N VAL A 444 5.76 -15.14 15.89
CA VAL A 444 6.97 -14.68 16.60
C VAL A 444 6.97 -13.16 16.70
N ILE A 445 7.17 -12.59 17.89
CA ILE A 445 7.14 -11.14 18.10
C ILE A 445 8.52 -10.49 18.02
N THR A 446 8.58 -9.25 17.52
CA THR A 446 9.86 -8.55 17.29
C THR A 446 9.81 -7.07 17.70
N PRO A 447 10.93 -6.43 18.09
CA PRO A 447 10.98 -5.01 18.44
C PRO A 447 11.11 -4.06 17.23
N HIS A 448 10.69 -4.48 16.04
CA HIS A 448 10.97 -3.81 14.76
C HIS A 448 10.37 -2.39 14.66
N ALA A 449 9.17 -2.18 15.19
CA ALA A 449 8.47 -0.89 15.11
C ALA A 449 9.30 0.28 15.66
N GLY A 450 9.94 0.11 16.82
CA GLY A 450 10.78 1.16 17.42
C GLY A 450 12.04 1.46 16.60
N HIS A 451 12.65 0.43 15.99
CA HIS A 451 13.82 0.62 15.13
C HIS A 451 13.50 1.31 13.80
N LYS A 452 12.31 1.09 13.23
CA LYS A 452 11.86 1.83 12.05
C LYS A 452 11.73 3.32 12.34
N LEU A 453 11.06 3.70 13.42
CA LEU A 453 10.89 5.09 13.81
C LEU A 453 12.23 5.76 14.14
N GLN A 454 13.14 5.05 14.82
CA GLN A 454 14.51 5.52 15.03
C GLN A 454 15.23 5.79 13.70
N SER A 455 15.08 4.90 12.71
CA SER A 455 15.72 5.06 11.41
C SER A 455 15.15 6.24 10.63
N ALA A 456 13.82 6.42 10.64
CA ALA A 456 13.16 7.58 10.02
C ALA A 456 13.62 8.90 10.65
N LEU A 457 13.70 8.97 11.99
CA LEU A 457 14.20 10.16 12.69
C LEU A 457 15.68 10.42 12.40
N ARG A 458 16.52 9.38 12.32
CA ARG A 458 17.93 9.53 11.93
C ARG A 458 18.06 10.12 10.52
N ASN A 459 17.34 9.56 9.55
CA ASN A 459 17.32 10.08 8.17
C ASN A 459 16.84 11.54 8.11
N TYR A 460 15.88 11.92 8.95
CA TYR A 460 15.41 13.30 9.05
C TYR A 460 16.47 14.23 9.64
N ILE A 461 17.11 13.83 10.75
CA ILE A 461 18.22 14.56 11.39
C ILE A 461 19.36 14.80 10.40
N ASP A 462 19.71 13.81 9.58
CA ASP A 462 20.78 13.91 8.59
C ASP A 462 20.50 14.95 7.47
N LYS A 463 19.22 15.31 7.28
CA LYS A 463 18.79 16.35 6.31
C LYS A 463 18.69 17.75 6.92
N LEU A 464 18.80 17.89 8.24
CA LEU A 464 18.69 19.19 8.93
C LEU A 464 20.00 19.98 8.90
N ASP A 465 19.89 21.31 8.98
CA ASP A 465 21.04 22.19 9.17
C ASP A 465 21.71 21.91 10.54
N PRO A 466 23.04 21.77 10.63
CA PRO A 466 23.75 21.65 11.90
C PRO A 466 23.46 22.78 12.92
N ALA A 467 22.99 23.95 12.46
CA ALA A 467 22.59 25.07 13.30
C ALA A 467 21.14 25.00 13.82
N TYR A 468 20.40 23.91 13.53
CA TYR A 468 19.01 23.74 13.97
C TYR A 468 18.92 23.73 15.52
N PRO A 469 18.06 24.58 16.15
CA PRO A 469 18.13 24.85 17.59
C PRO A 469 17.92 23.62 18.49
N GLU A 470 17.10 22.66 18.06
CA GLU A 470 16.74 21.46 18.81
C GLU A 470 17.47 20.18 18.35
N LEU A 471 18.55 20.32 17.56
CA LEU A 471 19.25 19.16 16.96
C LEU A 471 19.75 18.16 18.00
N GLN A 472 20.24 18.64 19.15
CA GLN A 472 20.72 17.77 20.23
C GLN A 472 19.57 17.02 20.90
N GLU A 473 18.43 17.68 21.12
CA GLU A 473 17.24 17.04 21.69
C GLU A 473 16.70 15.94 20.76
N LEU A 474 16.67 16.18 19.44
CA LEU A 474 16.28 15.17 18.46
C LEU A 474 17.23 13.97 18.44
N ARG A 475 18.54 14.18 18.61
CA ARG A 475 19.53 13.09 18.74
C ARG A 475 19.30 12.28 20.00
N ASP A 476 19.05 12.95 21.13
CA ASP A 476 18.77 12.30 22.41
C ASP A 476 17.47 11.46 22.33
N ILE A 477 16.43 11.99 21.66
CA ILE A 477 15.20 11.24 21.36
C ILE A 477 15.49 10.04 20.46
N CYS A 478 16.27 10.21 19.39
CA CYS A 478 16.64 9.14 18.47
C CYS A 478 17.34 7.96 19.18
N ASP A 479 18.22 8.26 20.15
CA ASP A 479 18.90 7.24 20.95
C ASP A 479 17.97 6.50 21.93
N GLN A 480 16.87 7.15 22.34
CA GLN A 480 15.84 6.56 23.20
C GLN A 480 14.81 5.72 22.43
N LEU A 481 14.44 6.12 21.21
CA LEU A 481 13.45 5.40 20.38
C LEU A 481 13.84 3.95 20.09
N GLY A 482 15.13 3.73 19.83
CA GLY A 482 15.70 2.39 19.66
C GLY A 482 15.68 1.53 20.93
N LYS A 483 15.26 2.07 22.08
CA LYS A 483 15.20 1.39 23.38
C LYS A 483 13.78 1.27 23.94
N LEU A 484 12.75 1.63 23.15
CA LEU A 484 11.36 1.49 23.56
C LEU A 484 10.99 0.02 23.80
N ASP A 485 10.27 -0.25 24.90
CA ASP A 485 9.71 -1.54 25.28
C ASP A 485 8.41 -1.81 24.51
N VAL A 486 8.59 -1.97 23.19
CA VAL A 486 7.51 -2.20 22.24
C VAL A 486 7.86 -3.41 21.39
N LEU A 487 6.93 -4.36 21.30
CA LEU A 487 6.99 -5.51 20.41
C LEU A 487 5.81 -5.45 19.45
N SER A 488 6.02 -5.72 18.17
CA SER A 488 4.97 -5.68 17.17
C SER A 488 5.07 -6.89 16.25
N GLN A 489 3.94 -7.44 15.83
CA GLN A 489 3.90 -8.50 14.83
C GLN A 489 2.60 -8.53 14.04
N THR A 490 2.70 -8.84 12.75
CA THR A 490 1.58 -9.19 11.89
C THR A 490 0.98 -10.53 12.33
N LEU A 491 -0.35 -10.65 12.33
CA LEU A 491 -1.05 -11.93 12.56
C LEU A 491 -0.92 -12.83 11.31
N SER A 492 0.31 -13.13 10.94
CA SER A 492 0.71 -13.86 9.74
C SER A 492 -0.09 -15.14 9.57
N GLY A 493 -0.67 -15.28 8.38
CA GLY A 493 -1.51 -16.41 8.02
C GLY A 493 -3.00 -16.18 8.28
N PHE A 494 -3.40 -15.02 8.82
CA PHE A 494 -4.80 -14.63 8.99
C PHE A 494 -5.53 -14.66 7.64
N ASN A 495 -5.05 -13.94 6.63
CA ASN A 495 -5.66 -13.91 5.30
C ASN A 495 -5.66 -15.31 4.66
N ASN A 496 -4.56 -16.05 4.76
CA ASN A 496 -4.51 -17.44 4.26
C ASN A 496 -5.56 -18.34 4.92
N SER A 497 -5.84 -18.15 6.22
CA SER A 497 -6.87 -18.91 6.93
C SER A 497 -8.27 -18.66 6.37
N GLN A 498 -8.55 -17.45 5.88
CA GLN A 498 -9.84 -17.10 5.28
C GLN A 498 -10.12 -17.94 4.02
N ILE A 499 -9.10 -18.25 3.22
CA ILE A 499 -9.22 -19.17 2.07
C ILE A 499 -8.86 -20.62 2.43
N MET A 500 -9.02 -21.01 3.69
CA MET A 500 -8.79 -22.37 4.22
C MET A 500 -7.36 -22.91 4.03
N ARG A 501 -6.36 -22.03 4.08
CA ARG A 501 -4.94 -22.37 4.00
C ARG A 501 -4.23 -22.08 5.32
N LYS A 502 -3.27 -22.92 5.70
CA LYS A 502 -2.45 -22.75 6.89
C LYS A 502 -0.97 -22.79 6.55
N GLU A 503 -0.26 -21.74 6.95
CA GLU A 503 1.19 -21.68 6.97
C GLU A 503 1.72 -22.52 8.13
N THR A 504 2.40 -23.62 7.81
CA THR A 504 3.10 -24.46 8.78
C THR A 504 4.17 -25.26 8.07
N LEU A 505 5.16 -25.76 8.80
CA LEU A 505 6.16 -26.67 8.27
C LEU A 505 5.47 -27.89 7.65
N GLN A 506 5.78 -28.17 6.39
CA GLN A 506 5.19 -29.26 5.62
C GLN A 506 6.21 -30.37 5.40
N PHE A 507 5.73 -31.61 5.46
CA PHE A 507 6.49 -32.75 4.97
C PHE A 507 6.42 -32.80 3.44
N PRO A 508 7.48 -33.30 2.76
CA PRO A 508 7.39 -33.65 1.34
C PRO A 508 6.33 -34.71 1.13
N VAL A 509 5.85 -34.90 -0.10
CA VAL A 509 4.92 -36.00 -0.40
C VAL A 509 5.59 -37.34 -0.04
N PHE A 510 4.92 -38.13 0.80
CA PHE A 510 5.40 -39.41 1.31
C PHE A 510 4.29 -40.47 1.28
N ASP A 511 4.71 -41.73 1.31
CA ASP A 511 3.80 -42.88 1.35
C ASP A 511 3.42 -43.25 2.79
N ILE A 512 2.17 -43.67 2.99
CA ILE A 512 1.65 -44.16 4.27
C ILE A 512 1.56 -45.70 4.24
N PRO A 513 1.48 -46.38 5.40
CA PRO A 513 1.32 -47.83 5.43
C PRO A 513 0.14 -48.33 4.58
N GLY A 514 0.31 -49.47 3.90
CA GLY A 514 -0.68 -49.97 2.93
C GLY A 514 -2.03 -50.39 3.54
N ASP A 515 -2.05 -50.75 4.82
CA ASP A 515 -3.27 -50.94 5.61
C ASP A 515 -4.07 -49.64 5.83
N CYS A 516 -3.43 -48.49 5.67
CA CYS A 516 -4.06 -47.17 5.64
C CYS A 516 -4.44 -46.71 4.22
N GLY A 517 -4.33 -47.58 3.21
CA GLY A 517 -4.58 -47.26 1.80
C GLY A 517 -3.40 -46.60 1.07
N GLY A 518 -2.21 -46.58 1.67
CA GLY A 518 -1.01 -46.06 1.02
C GLY A 518 -0.49 -46.97 -0.09
N SER A 519 0.16 -46.36 -1.08
CA SER A 519 0.82 -47.02 -2.20
C SER A 519 2.01 -46.15 -2.63
N PRO A 520 3.22 -46.73 -2.78
CA PRO A 520 4.36 -46.00 -3.31
C PRO A 520 4.09 -45.42 -4.71
N GLU A 521 3.28 -46.10 -5.54
CA GLU A 521 2.90 -45.62 -6.86
C GLU A 521 2.02 -44.35 -6.77
N PHE A 522 1.04 -44.34 -5.87
CA PHE A 522 0.17 -43.16 -5.67
C PHE A 522 0.95 -41.97 -5.11
N ALA A 523 1.77 -42.19 -4.07
CA ALA A 523 2.60 -41.15 -3.49
C ALA A 523 3.61 -40.59 -4.49
N GLY A 524 4.26 -41.46 -5.29
CA GLY A 524 5.18 -41.05 -6.35
C GLY A 524 4.49 -40.20 -7.42
N LYS A 525 3.29 -40.63 -7.87
CA LYS A 525 2.48 -39.86 -8.83
C LYS A 525 2.14 -38.47 -8.31
N VAL A 526 1.72 -38.34 -7.06
CA VAL A 526 1.41 -37.02 -6.47
C VAL A 526 2.69 -36.18 -6.37
N ALA A 527 3.80 -36.77 -5.93
CA ALA A 527 5.08 -36.06 -5.80
C ALA A 527 5.52 -35.43 -7.13
N ASP A 528 5.37 -36.16 -8.24
CA ASP A 528 5.68 -35.68 -9.59
C ASP A 528 4.78 -34.51 -10.03
N LEU A 529 3.53 -34.46 -9.55
CA LEU A 529 2.56 -33.41 -9.91
C LEU A 529 2.77 -32.11 -9.12
N VAL A 530 3.06 -32.21 -7.82
CA VAL A 530 3.03 -31.07 -6.88
C VAL A 530 4.16 -30.06 -7.13
N GLY A 531 5.32 -30.51 -7.61
CA GLY A 531 6.51 -29.65 -7.74
C GLY A 531 6.84 -28.97 -6.41
N ASP A 532 7.12 -27.66 -6.43
CA ASP A 532 7.47 -26.86 -5.25
C ASP A 532 6.24 -26.24 -4.52
N ASN A 533 5.01 -26.63 -4.90
CA ASN A 533 3.77 -26.04 -4.38
C ASN A 533 3.24 -26.76 -3.13
N ASN A 534 4.13 -27.15 -2.22
CA ASN A 534 3.83 -27.88 -0.98
C ASN A 534 4.07 -27.04 0.29
N LYS A 535 3.90 -25.71 0.21
CA LYS A 535 4.25 -24.77 1.30
C LYS A 535 3.09 -24.49 2.27
N LEU A 536 1.85 -24.74 1.84
CA LEU A 536 0.63 -24.42 2.59
C LEU A 536 -0.24 -25.67 2.73
N SER A 537 -0.61 -26.03 3.95
CA SER A 537 -1.56 -27.12 4.22
C SER A 537 -3.01 -26.62 4.08
N PRO A 538 -3.94 -27.45 3.58
CA PRO A 538 -5.36 -27.15 3.65
C PRO A 538 -5.87 -27.25 5.09
N SER A 539 -6.85 -26.41 5.44
CA SER A 539 -7.55 -26.41 6.72
C SER A 539 -9.04 -26.63 6.50
N PRO A 540 -9.49 -27.88 6.28
CA PRO A 540 -10.89 -28.19 5.94
C PRO A 540 -11.92 -27.84 7.03
N GLU A 541 -11.46 -27.52 8.23
CA GLU A 541 -12.28 -27.30 9.43
C GLU A 541 -12.61 -25.82 9.71
N ILE A 542 -11.96 -24.87 9.02
CA ILE A 542 -12.23 -23.43 9.16
C ILE A 542 -13.15 -22.94 8.04
N SER A 543 -13.77 -21.78 8.22
CA SER A 543 -14.72 -21.22 7.25
C SER A 543 -14.01 -20.65 6.02
N PHE A 544 -14.66 -20.74 4.84
CA PHE A 544 -14.14 -20.26 3.55
C PHE A 544 -14.63 -18.85 3.18
N ASN A 545 -13.83 -17.82 3.41
CA ASN A 545 -14.14 -16.43 3.08
C ASN A 545 -13.11 -15.84 2.09
N PRO A 546 -13.40 -15.75 0.78
CA PRO A 546 -12.48 -15.18 -0.19
C PRO A 546 -12.40 -13.64 -0.14
N ILE A 547 -13.33 -13.00 0.60
CA ILE A 547 -13.38 -11.55 0.79
C ILE A 547 -13.20 -11.26 2.28
N ARG A 548 -12.07 -10.68 2.66
CA ARG A 548 -11.86 -10.22 4.02
C ARG A 548 -12.81 -9.05 4.29
N ALA A 549 -13.77 -9.23 5.16
CA ALA A 549 -14.60 -8.16 5.71
C ALA A 549 -15.08 -8.54 7.12
N GLY A 550 -15.80 -7.64 7.76
CA GLY A 550 -16.53 -7.91 9.00
C GLY A 550 -15.86 -7.32 10.24
N PHE A 551 -16.15 -7.89 11.39
CA PHE A 551 -15.78 -7.35 12.70
C PHE A 551 -15.08 -8.41 13.53
N MET A 552 -13.80 -8.20 13.79
CA MET A 552 -12.96 -9.15 14.51
C MET A 552 -12.83 -8.77 15.98
N LYS A 553 -12.87 -9.76 16.87
CA LYS A 553 -12.56 -9.60 18.29
C LYS A 553 -11.69 -10.74 18.78
N LEU A 554 -10.63 -10.41 19.53
CA LEU A 554 -9.81 -11.42 20.21
C LEU A 554 -10.61 -12.09 21.31
N MET A 555 -10.48 -13.42 21.40
CA MET A 555 -11.04 -14.23 22.48
C MET A 555 -9.98 -14.54 23.53
N ARG A 556 -8.79 -14.94 23.06
CA ARG A 556 -7.68 -15.38 23.89
C ARG A 556 -6.39 -14.92 23.25
N LEU A 557 -5.49 -14.46 24.10
CA LEU A 557 -4.16 -14.01 23.69
C LEU A 557 -3.15 -14.47 24.75
N TRP A 558 -2.20 -15.27 24.31
CA TRP A 558 -1.14 -15.79 25.15
C TRP A 558 0.20 -15.29 24.66
N LEU A 559 0.97 -14.70 25.57
CA LEU A 559 2.37 -14.35 25.35
C LEU A 559 3.23 -15.48 25.89
N VAL A 560 4.00 -16.13 25.02
CA VAL A 560 4.84 -17.28 25.37
C VAL A 560 6.31 -16.87 25.32
N ASP A 561 7.01 -17.15 26.41
CA ASP A 561 8.43 -16.83 26.53
C ASP A 561 9.35 -17.94 25.98
N ALA A 562 10.64 -17.64 25.85
CA ALA A 562 11.65 -18.58 25.37
C ALA A 562 11.86 -19.83 26.26
N PHE A 563 11.31 -19.85 27.47
CA PHE A 563 11.35 -20.96 28.43
C PHE A 563 10.00 -21.70 28.56
N GLY A 564 9.00 -21.34 27.75
CA GLY A 564 7.66 -21.93 27.78
C GLY A 564 6.75 -21.41 28.90
N GLN A 565 7.12 -20.32 29.58
CA GLN A 565 6.22 -19.61 30.50
C GLN A 565 5.15 -18.87 29.69
N ILE A 566 3.90 -18.92 30.14
CA ILE A 566 2.74 -18.37 29.43
C ILE A 566 2.10 -17.26 30.26
N LYS A 567 1.93 -16.09 29.66
CA LYS A 567 1.11 -14.99 30.19
C LYS A 567 -0.17 -14.90 29.36
N GLU A 568 -1.30 -15.21 29.97
CA GLU A 568 -2.62 -14.91 29.40
C GLU A 568 -2.90 -13.41 29.59
N ILE A 569 -3.32 -12.74 28.53
CA ILE A 569 -3.56 -11.30 28.52
C ILE A 569 -5.07 -11.03 28.50
N ASP A 570 -5.55 -10.13 29.33
CA ASP A 570 -6.93 -9.62 29.27
C ASP A 570 -7.10 -8.72 28.03
N VAL A 571 -7.85 -9.23 27.05
CA VAL A 571 -8.09 -8.57 25.76
C VAL A 571 -9.17 -7.50 25.81
N ASP A 572 -10.04 -7.49 26.83
CA ASP A 572 -11.21 -6.60 26.88
C ASP A 572 -10.89 -5.21 27.47
N ASN A 573 -9.94 -5.13 28.40
CA ASN A 573 -9.69 -3.89 29.17
C ASN A 573 -8.49 -3.05 28.69
N ASN A 574 -7.66 -3.56 27.77
CA ASN A 574 -6.35 -2.98 27.45
C ASN A 574 -6.05 -2.81 25.94
N SER A 575 -7.07 -2.75 25.08
CA SER A 575 -6.90 -2.65 23.62
C SER A 575 -7.15 -1.23 23.09
N LEU A 576 -6.18 -0.68 22.35
CA LEU A 576 -6.35 0.49 21.49
C LEU A 576 -6.51 0.02 20.04
N ILE A 577 -7.38 0.69 19.28
CA ILE A 577 -7.63 0.38 17.87
C ILE A 577 -7.32 1.64 17.05
N SER A 578 -6.53 1.49 16.00
CA SER A 578 -6.26 2.59 15.07
C SER A 578 -7.54 3.05 14.38
N LYS A 579 -7.60 4.33 14.02
CA LYS A 579 -8.78 4.94 13.40
C LYS A 579 -9.29 4.17 12.18
N GLU A 580 -8.38 3.74 11.30
CA GLU A 580 -8.71 3.02 10.06
C GLU A 580 -9.32 1.64 10.28
N LEU A 581 -9.21 1.09 11.48
CA LEU A 581 -9.78 -0.19 11.91
C LEU A 581 -11.00 -0.01 12.82
N THR A 582 -11.59 1.19 12.90
CA THR A 582 -12.80 1.43 13.70
C THR A 582 -14.01 1.72 12.84
N THR A 583 -15.20 1.37 13.35
CA THR A 583 -16.48 1.84 12.80
C THR A 583 -17.13 2.81 13.79
N PRO A 584 -17.54 4.01 13.35
CA PRO A 584 -18.15 5.00 14.24
C PRO A 584 -19.54 4.58 14.76
N ALA A 585 -19.59 3.81 15.84
CA ALA A 585 -20.80 3.64 16.66
C ALA A 585 -20.49 2.82 17.93
N SER A 586 -21.22 3.10 19.02
CA SER A 586 -20.98 2.46 20.32
C SER A 586 -21.12 0.93 20.32
N SER A 587 -21.92 0.38 19.39
CA SER A 587 -22.08 -1.06 19.15
C SER A 587 -20.80 -1.74 18.64
N PHE A 588 -19.83 -0.97 18.13
CA PHE A 588 -18.57 -1.46 17.56
C PHE A 588 -17.35 -1.22 18.46
N ASN A 589 -17.49 -0.57 19.62
CA ASN A 589 -16.36 -0.12 20.47
C ASN A 589 -15.34 -1.19 20.90
N ASN A 590 -15.67 -2.48 20.75
CA ASN A 590 -14.80 -3.62 21.11
C ASN A 590 -14.44 -4.50 19.90
N TYR A 591 -14.68 -4.02 18.68
CA TYR A 591 -14.44 -4.75 17.45
C TYR A 591 -13.44 -4.01 16.57
N VAL A 592 -12.55 -4.78 15.97
CA VAL A 592 -11.66 -4.34 14.90
C VAL A 592 -12.42 -4.51 13.59
N THR A 593 -12.65 -3.42 12.88
CA THR A 593 -13.32 -3.42 11.59
C THR A 593 -12.34 -3.87 10.50
N LEU A 594 -12.63 -5.02 9.91
CA LEU A 594 -11.95 -5.51 8.71
C LEU A 594 -12.71 -4.97 7.50
N LYS A 595 -12.14 -3.97 6.82
CA LYS A 595 -12.71 -3.41 5.59
C LYS A 595 -12.66 -4.45 4.45
N PRO A 596 -13.69 -4.50 3.58
CA PRO A 596 -13.73 -5.34 2.39
C PRO A 596 -12.44 -5.30 1.58
N ALA A 597 -11.83 -6.45 1.37
CA ALA A 597 -10.69 -6.64 0.48
C ALA A 597 -10.65 -8.09 -0.03
N ILE A 598 -10.16 -8.30 -1.25
CA ILE A 598 -9.98 -9.66 -1.78
C ILE A 598 -8.78 -10.31 -1.09
N VAL A 599 -8.97 -11.51 -0.55
CA VAL A 599 -7.91 -12.23 0.19
C VAL A 599 -6.79 -12.69 -0.73
N GLN A 600 -7.10 -13.08 -1.96
CA GLN A 600 -6.10 -13.45 -2.96
C GLN A 600 -5.38 -12.21 -3.51
N PRO A 601 -4.13 -12.35 -3.96
CA PRO A 601 -3.49 -11.30 -4.75
C PRO A 601 -4.34 -10.93 -5.98
N ALA A 602 -4.69 -9.66 -6.09
CA ALA A 602 -5.52 -9.12 -7.16
C ALA A 602 -4.96 -7.77 -7.65
N ARG A 603 -5.32 -7.36 -8.87
CA ARG A 603 -4.94 -6.06 -9.42
C ARG A 603 -6.08 -5.43 -10.20
N LEU A 604 -6.12 -4.11 -10.14
CA LEU A 604 -6.98 -3.31 -11.00
C LEU A 604 -6.20 -2.94 -12.26
N ASN A 605 -6.61 -3.49 -13.40
CA ASN A 605 -6.00 -3.19 -14.68
C ASN A 605 -6.77 -2.08 -15.38
N PHE A 606 -6.20 -0.88 -15.37
CA PHE A 606 -6.63 0.20 -16.23
C PHE A 606 -5.64 0.41 -17.38
N GLN A 607 -6.11 0.23 -18.61
CA GLN A 607 -5.26 0.28 -19.82
C GLN A 607 -5.89 1.19 -20.87
N TRP A 608 -5.06 2.02 -21.51
CA TRP A 608 -5.43 2.75 -22.70
C TRP A 608 -5.57 1.78 -23.88
N ILE A 609 -6.62 1.95 -24.66
CA ILE A 609 -6.91 1.14 -25.86
C ILE A 609 -6.78 2.06 -27.06
N SER A 610 -6.20 1.58 -28.16
CA SER A 610 -6.06 2.39 -29.38
C SER A 610 -7.40 2.95 -29.87
N ALA A 611 -7.36 4.08 -30.57
CA ALA A 611 -8.55 4.78 -31.06
C ALA A 611 -9.42 3.93 -32.00
N ASP A 612 -8.83 2.95 -32.70
CA ASP A 612 -9.49 1.98 -33.57
C ASP A 612 -9.86 0.67 -32.85
N GLU A 613 -9.57 0.56 -31.56
CA GLU A 613 -9.77 -0.62 -30.70
C GLU A 613 -9.05 -1.89 -31.16
N SER A 614 -8.02 -1.76 -32.00
CA SER A 614 -7.28 -2.90 -32.51
C SER A 614 -6.27 -3.48 -31.51
N MET A 615 -5.78 -2.67 -30.56
CA MET A 615 -4.78 -3.10 -29.58
C MET A 615 -4.80 -2.26 -28.29
N VAL A 616 -4.18 -2.81 -27.24
CA VAL A 616 -3.77 -2.02 -26.07
C VAL A 616 -2.61 -1.10 -26.46
N THR A 617 -2.63 0.13 -25.97
CA THR A 617 -1.59 1.13 -26.23
C THR A 617 -0.22 0.66 -25.77
N ASN A 618 0.80 0.83 -26.63
CA ASN A 618 2.18 0.41 -26.42
C ASN A 618 3.18 1.46 -26.93
N SER A 619 4.48 1.15 -26.99
CA SER A 619 5.51 2.11 -27.41
C SER A 619 5.32 2.71 -28.80
N ASP A 620 4.47 2.15 -29.67
CA ASP A 620 4.19 2.66 -31.01
C ASP A 620 3.16 3.80 -30.95
N PRO A 621 3.47 5.01 -31.47
CA PRO A 621 2.49 6.09 -31.62
C PRO A 621 1.24 5.75 -32.42
N ALA A 622 1.25 4.71 -33.26
CA ALA A 622 0.04 4.22 -33.93
C ALA A 622 -1.02 3.66 -32.97
N SER A 623 -0.63 3.30 -31.75
CA SER A 623 -1.51 2.75 -30.71
C SER A 623 -2.19 3.82 -29.85
N ASN A 624 -2.14 5.09 -30.29
CA ASN A 624 -2.72 6.26 -29.63
C ASN A 624 -4.20 6.05 -29.25
N PRO A 625 -4.61 6.29 -27.99
CA PRO A 625 -5.98 6.06 -27.54
C PRO A 625 -6.97 7.18 -27.92
N VAL A 626 -6.50 8.31 -28.45
CA VAL A 626 -7.33 9.49 -28.75
C VAL A 626 -8.19 9.28 -30.00
N CYS A 627 -9.51 9.23 -29.81
CA CYS A 627 -10.50 9.12 -30.88
C CYS A 627 -10.78 10.47 -31.57
N GLY A 628 -10.63 11.57 -30.84
CA GLY A 628 -10.88 12.93 -31.31
C GLY A 628 -10.84 13.93 -30.17
N TRP A 629 -11.00 15.22 -30.50
CA TRP A 629 -10.96 16.29 -29.50
C TRP A 629 -12.25 17.09 -29.50
N LEU A 630 -12.59 17.58 -28.30
CA LEU A 630 -13.75 18.39 -28.01
C LEU A 630 -13.27 19.72 -27.43
N LEU A 631 -13.84 20.83 -27.89
CA LEU A 631 -13.54 22.15 -27.34
C LEU A 631 -14.85 22.90 -27.09
N PRO A 632 -15.24 23.07 -25.81
CA PRO A 632 -16.43 23.85 -25.45
C PRO A 632 -16.28 25.32 -25.83
N ASN A 633 -17.21 25.86 -26.62
CA ASN A 633 -17.22 27.27 -26.99
C ASN A 633 -18.33 28.03 -26.24
N HIS A 634 -17.93 28.73 -25.18
CA HIS A 634 -18.85 29.47 -24.31
C HIS A 634 -19.49 30.70 -24.97
N ILE A 635 -18.89 31.23 -26.05
CA ILE A 635 -19.45 32.40 -26.74
C ILE A 635 -20.74 32.04 -27.49
N GLU A 636 -20.81 30.83 -28.04
CA GLU A 636 -21.91 30.39 -28.89
C GLU A 636 -22.74 29.25 -28.29
N ASN A 637 -22.43 28.81 -27.07
CA ASN A 637 -22.96 27.58 -26.48
C ASN A 637 -22.87 26.39 -27.46
N SER A 638 -21.69 26.22 -28.08
CA SER A 638 -21.43 25.16 -29.05
C SER A 638 -20.27 24.29 -28.62
N LEU A 639 -20.20 23.07 -29.14
CA LEU A 639 -19.09 22.14 -28.91
C LEU A 639 -18.34 21.93 -30.23
N MET A 640 -17.12 22.44 -30.34
CA MET A 640 -16.28 22.23 -31.52
C MET A 640 -15.66 20.82 -31.48
N ILE A 641 -15.63 20.17 -32.65
CA ILE A 641 -15.19 18.79 -32.82
C ILE A 641 -13.99 18.74 -33.76
N PHE A 642 -12.93 18.03 -33.35
CA PHE A 642 -11.69 17.88 -34.09
C PHE A 642 -11.34 16.40 -34.29
N SER A 643 -10.62 16.09 -35.37
CA SER A 643 -10.07 14.75 -35.62
C SER A 643 -9.00 14.38 -34.59
N SER A 644 -8.62 13.10 -34.49
CA SER A 644 -7.53 12.64 -33.62
C SER A 644 -6.22 13.44 -33.79
N ASP A 645 -5.93 13.91 -35.01
CA ASP A 645 -4.74 14.71 -35.34
C ASP A 645 -4.86 16.20 -35.02
N GLY A 646 -5.97 16.65 -34.41
CA GLY A 646 -6.19 18.04 -34.00
C GLY A 646 -6.77 18.95 -35.08
N PHE A 647 -7.22 18.42 -36.23
CA PHE A 647 -7.85 19.25 -37.28
C PHE A 647 -9.33 19.43 -37.04
N GLN A 648 -9.82 20.67 -37.14
CA GLN A 648 -11.23 20.98 -36.97
C GLN A 648 -12.09 20.27 -38.03
N LEU A 649 -13.19 19.66 -37.60
CA LEU A 649 -14.18 19.00 -38.46
C LEU A 649 -15.48 19.81 -38.57
N GLY A 650 -15.96 20.34 -37.44
CA GLY A 650 -17.18 21.13 -37.34
C GLY A 650 -17.53 21.43 -35.89
N LYS A 651 -18.77 21.81 -35.63
CA LYS A 651 -19.29 22.07 -34.28
C LYS A 651 -20.74 21.62 -34.14
N LEU A 652 -21.12 21.22 -32.93
CA LEU A 652 -22.51 21.03 -32.52
C LEU A 652 -23.02 22.35 -31.93
N GLN A 653 -24.06 22.92 -32.52
CA GLN A 653 -24.61 24.21 -32.14
C GLN A 653 -26.11 24.11 -31.88
N ILE A 654 -26.59 24.85 -30.89
CA ILE A 654 -27.99 24.88 -30.49
C ILE A 654 -28.74 25.91 -31.34
N PHE A 655 -29.86 25.50 -31.89
CA PHE A 655 -30.82 26.37 -32.57
C PHE A 655 -32.14 26.35 -31.81
N TYR A 656 -32.74 27.53 -31.63
CA TYR A 656 -34.05 27.65 -31.01
C TYR A 656 -35.11 27.76 -32.10
N SER A 657 -36.05 26.82 -32.09
CA SER A 657 -37.22 26.87 -32.97
C SER A 657 -38.21 27.95 -32.51
N SER A 658 -39.13 28.35 -33.38
CA SER A 658 -40.21 29.31 -33.07
C SER A 658 -41.08 28.87 -31.89
N ASP A 659 -41.13 27.57 -31.63
CA ASP A 659 -41.93 26.94 -30.59
C ASP A 659 -41.17 26.84 -29.26
N ASN A 660 -40.02 27.53 -29.15
CA ASN A 660 -39.12 27.58 -27.99
C ASN A 660 -38.47 26.22 -27.63
N THR A 661 -38.47 25.26 -28.55
CA THR A 661 -37.71 24.02 -28.46
C THR A 661 -36.27 24.24 -28.93
N SER A 662 -35.30 23.65 -28.24
CA SER A 662 -33.88 23.72 -28.60
C SER A 662 -33.45 22.46 -29.34
N GLU A 663 -32.93 22.61 -30.55
CA GLU A 663 -32.41 21.51 -31.38
C GLU A 663 -30.90 21.64 -31.60
N VAL A 664 -30.18 20.52 -31.55
CA VAL A 664 -28.74 20.47 -31.86
C VAL A 664 -28.53 20.23 -33.35
N HIS A 665 -27.87 21.16 -34.03
CA HIS A 665 -27.46 21.02 -35.43
C HIS A 665 -25.94 20.89 -35.57
N TRP A 666 -25.53 20.16 -36.60
CA TRP A 666 -24.14 20.10 -37.03
C TRP A 666 -23.84 21.26 -37.97
N VAL A 667 -22.80 22.03 -37.66
CA VAL A 667 -22.26 23.07 -38.54
C VAL A 667 -20.85 22.64 -38.95
N PRO A 668 -20.59 22.38 -40.24
CA PRO A 668 -19.24 22.03 -40.69
C PRO A 668 -18.29 23.21 -40.49
N LYS A 669 -16.99 22.93 -40.42
CA LYS A 669 -16.00 24.03 -40.39
C LYS A 669 -16.11 24.91 -41.65
N PRO A 670 -15.71 26.19 -41.58
CA PRO A 670 -15.64 27.05 -42.77
C PRO A 670 -14.85 26.38 -43.90
N ASN A 671 -15.30 26.57 -45.14
CA ASN A 671 -14.71 25.95 -46.33
C ASN A 671 -14.71 24.40 -46.32
N SER A 672 -15.68 23.77 -45.66
CA SER A 672 -15.83 22.31 -45.63
C SER A 672 -17.30 21.87 -45.71
N ASN A 673 -17.52 20.69 -46.29
CA ASN A 673 -18.83 20.03 -46.38
C ASN A 673 -18.83 18.69 -45.62
N ILE A 674 -17.98 18.55 -44.59
CA ILE A 674 -17.95 17.34 -43.76
C ILE A 674 -19.28 17.22 -43.01
N THR A 675 -19.99 16.12 -43.21
CA THR A 675 -21.17 15.76 -42.42
C THR A 675 -20.76 14.80 -41.29
N PRO A 676 -21.57 14.66 -40.22
CA PRO A 676 -21.26 13.75 -39.11
C PRO A 676 -20.95 12.32 -39.59
N GLU A 677 -21.62 11.83 -40.63
CA GLU A 677 -21.46 10.48 -41.18
C GLU A 677 -20.07 10.26 -41.80
N ASN A 678 -19.41 11.34 -42.24
CA ASN A 678 -18.11 11.32 -42.91
C ASN A 678 -16.93 11.46 -41.92
N ILE A 679 -17.18 11.55 -40.61
CA ILE A 679 -16.12 11.57 -39.59
C ILE A 679 -15.37 10.23 -39.62
N GLN A 680 -14.07 10.24 -39.93
CA GLN A 680 -13.28 9.02 -40.13
C GLN A 680 -13.26 8.10 -38.92
N ASN A 681 -12.96 8.63 -37.72
CA ASN A 681 -12.94 7.85 -36.49
C ASN A 681 -14.36 7.41 -36.09
N ALA A 682 -14.58 6.10 -35.95
CA ALA A 682 -15.90 5.54 -35.68
C ALA A 682 -16.45 5.93 -34.30
N GLN A 683 -15.59 6.04 -33.28
CA GLN A 683 -15.99 6.40 -31.92
C GLN A 683 -16.40 7.88 -31.84
N LEU A 684 -15.60 8.78 -32.42
CA LEU A 684 -15.95 10.19 -32.52
C LEU A 684 -17.26 10.40 -33.29
N ARG A 685 -17.44 9.67 -34.41
CA ARG A 685 -18.68 9.68 -35.19
C ARG A 685 -19.89 9.29 -34.34
N LYS A 686 -19.79 8.17 -33.61
CA LYS A 686 -20.85 7.66 -32.74
C LYS A 686 -21.16 8.62 -31.59
N PHE A 687 -20.15 9.27 -31.01
CA PHE A 687 -20.34 10.31 -29.99
C PHE A 687 -21.16 11.50 -30.53
N VAL A 688 -20.74 12.07 -31.67
CA VAL A 688 -21.44 13.19 -32.31
C VAL A 688 -22.88 12.84 -32.66
N GLN A 689 -23.11 11.63 -33.18
CA GLN A 689 -24.46 11.13 -33.49
C GLN A 689 -25.29 10.87 -32.23
N GLY A 690 -24.68 10.35 -31.16
CA GLY A 690 -25.34 10.09 -29.88
C GLY A 690 -25.92 11.35 -29.25
N LEU A 691 -25.14 12.44 -29.20
CA LEU A 691 -25.60 13.74 -28.73
C LEU A 691 -26.65 14.38 -29.65
N LYS A 692 -26.40 14.38 -30.97
CA LYS A 692 -27.31 15.00 -31.95
C LYS A 692 -28.69 14.33 -31.97
N ASN A 693 -28.72 12.99 -31.88
CA ASN A 693 -29.93 12.19 -32.01
C ASN A 693 -30.58 11.85 -30.64
N PHE A 694 -30.18 12.52 -29.56
CA PHE A 694 -30.74 12.27 -28.25
C PHE A 694 -32.25 12.64 -28.21
N ASN A 695 -33.09 11.66 -27.89
CA ASN A 695 -34.54 11.76 -28.12
C ASN A 695 -35.29 12.75 -27.20
N LYS A 696 -34.74 13.13 -26.05
CA LYS A 696 -35.34 14.08 -25.11
C LYS A 696 -34.58 15.40 -25.18
N SER A 697 -35.17 16.45 -25.75
CA SER A 697 -34.62 17.83 -25.73
C SER A 697 -33.10 17.90 -25.94
N ASN A 698 -32.58 17.46 -27.10
CA ASN A 698 -31.13 17.35 -27.36
C ASN A 698 -30.36 18.66 -27.09
N GLY A 699 -30.97 19.83 -27.27
CA GLY A 699 -30.35 21.12 -26.91
C GLY A 699 -30.09 21.26 -25.40
N GLU A 700 -31.01 20.81 -24.55
CA GLU A 700 -30.83 20.78 -23.09
C GLU A 700 -29.72 19.80 -22.69
N ALA A 701 -29.65 18.64 -23.36
CA ALA A 701 -28.59 17.65 -23.14
C ALA A 701 -27.19 18.21 -23.44
N LEU A 702 -27.03 18.95 -24.56
CA LEU A 702 -25.75 19.58 -24.89
C LEU A 702 -25.38 20.68 -23.88
N ILE A 703 -26.34 21.48 -23.42
CA ILE A 703 -26.12 22.49 -22.38
C ILE A 703 -25.69 21.84 -21.07
N GLU A 704 -26.39 20.78 -20.65
CA GLU A 704 -26.07 20.05 -19.42
C GLU A 704 -24.66 19.45 -19.50
N PHE A 705 -24.31 18.84 -20.64
CA PHE A 705 -22.99 18.31 -20.90
C PHE A 705 -21.88 19.38 -20.84
N ILE A 706 -22.03 20.52 -21.53
CA ILE A 706 -21.02 21.59 -21.48
C ILE A 706 -20.87 22.13 -20.05
N LYS A 707 -21.98 22.33 -19.36
CA LYS A 707 -21.94 22.86 -17.99
C LYS A 707 -21.33 21.86 -16.99
N SER A 708 -21.54 20.56 -17.15
CA SER A 708 -20.89 19.55 -16.30
C SER A 708 -19.39 19.51 -16.57
N THR A 709 -18.97 19.61 -17.83
CA THR A 709 -17.54 19.70 -18.17
C THR A 709 -16.87 20.95 -17.60
N ASP A 710 -17.56 22.09 -17.60
CA ASP A 710 -17.03 23.35 -17.07
C ASP A 710 -16.88 23.33 -15.55
N GLU A 711 -17.83 22.69 -14.86
CA GLU A 711 -17.78 22.50 -13.41
C GLU A 711 -16.56 21.68 -13.01
N THR A 712 -16.30 20.55 -13.68
CA THR A 712 -15.08 19.77 -13.45
C THR A 712 -13.82 20.56 -13.79
N LEU A 713 -13.77 21.21 -14.96
CA LEU A 713 -12.59 22.00 -15.35
C LEU A 713 -12.34 23.18 -14.39
N SER A 714 -13.26 23.56 -13.51
CA SER A 714 -12.95 24.57 -12.50
C SER A 714 -12.07 24.04 -11.36
N SER A 715 -12.03 22.72 -11.13
CA SER A 715 -11.22 22.08 -10.09
C SER A 715 -9.85 21.58 -10.57
N ILE A 716 -9.70 21.34 -11.88
CA ILE A 716 -8.47 20.76 -12.46
C ILE A 716 -7.42 21.85 -12.69
N ASP A 717 -6.25 21.76 -12.06
CA ASP A 717 -5.07 22.60 -12.35
C ASP A 717 -3.86 21.70 -12.65
N PRO A 718 -3.62 21.33 -13.92
CA PRO A 718 -2.51 20.46 -14.27
C PRO A 718 -1.19 21.22 -14.04
N LEU A 719 -0.37 20.72 -13.11
CA LEU A 719 0.93 21.28 -12.76
C LEU A 719 1.82 21.44 -14.01
N GLY A 720 1.96 22.67 -14.53
CA GLY A 720 3.05 23.03 -15.45
C GLY A 720 2.69 23.74 -16.75
N PHE A 721 1.41 23.86 -17.14
CA PHE A 721 1.01 24.54 -18.39
C PHE A 721 0.44 25.95 -18.16
N LYS A 722 1.30 26.87 -17.68
CA LYS A 722 0.91 28.27 -17.41
C LYS A 722 0.80 29.18 -18.66
N ASN A 723 1.20 28.72 -19.84
CA ASN A 723 1.40 29.62 -20.99
C ASN A 723 0.15 29.92 -21.84
N GLU A 724 -0.99 29.24 -21.66
CA GLU A 724 -2.20 29.44 -22.51
C GLU A 724 -3.48 29.90 -21.76
N GLN A 725 -3.37 30.28 -20.48
CA GLN A 725 -4.53 30.57 -19.62
C GLN A 725 -5.47 31.66 -20.16
N SER A 726 -4.97 32.67 -20.87
CA SER A 726 -5.79 33.82 -21.33
C SER A 726 -6.77 33.48 -22.46
N LEU A 727 -6.49 32.47 -23.28
CA LEU A 727 -7.38 32.03 -24.36
C LEU A 727 -8.34 30.94 -23.89
N SER A 728 -7.91 30.08 -22.96
CA SER A 728 -8.78 29.08 -22.33
C SER A 728 -9.97 29.68 -21.59
N VAL A 729 -9.87 30.94 -21.15
CA VAL A 729 -11.00 31.71 -20.58
C VAL A 729 -12.10 31.99 -21.62
N LEU A 730 -11.76 32.13 -22.90
CA LEU A 730 -12.73 32.44 -23.98
C LEU A 730 -13.28 31.18 -24.66
N THR A 731 -12.47 30.12 -24.79
CA THR A 731 -12.77 28.93 -25.61
C THR A 731 -12.75 27.62 -24.84
N GLY A 732 -12.66 27.66 -23.51
CA GLY A 732 -12.42 26.47 -22.71
C GLY A 732 -11.06 25.81 -22.99
N ARG A 733 -10.85 24.64 -22.38
CA ARG A 733 -9.65 23.80 -22.60
C ARG A 733 -9.96 22.66 -23.57
N PRO A 734 -9.01 22.25 -24.45
CA PRO A 734 -9.19 21.08 -25.29
C PRO A 734 -9.33 19.81 -24.47
N LEU A 735 -10.38 19.03 -24.76
CA LEU A 735 -10.68 17.75 -24.11
C LEU A 735 -10.44 16.60 -25.08
N ALA A 736 -9.89 15.49 -24.60
CA ALA A 736 -9.67 14.30 -25.40
C ALA A 736 -10.80 13.28 -25.17
N LEU A 737 -11.38 12.78 -26.25
CA LEU A 737 -12.20 11.57 -26.23
C LEU A 737 -11.26 10.37 -26.43
N VAL A 738 -11.15 9.49 -25.44
CA VAL A 738 -10.18 8.38 -25.43
C VAL A 738 -10.82 7.04 -25.12
N ASN A 739 -10.23 5.96 -25.64
CA ASN A 739 -10.65 4.60 -25.32
C ASN A 739 -9.83 4.01 -24.16
N ALA A 740 -10.51 3.34 -23.24
CA ALA A 740 -9.86 2.62 -22.15
C ALA A 740 -10.56 1.30 -21.84
N GLY A 741 -9.89 0.44 -21.10
CA GLY A 741 -10.45 -0.78 -20.52
C GLY A 741 -10.10 -0.87 -19.04
N ILE A 742 -11.07 -1.29 -18.24
CA ILE A 742 -10.91 -1.56 -16.80
C ILE A 742 -11.31 -3.00 -16.48
N GLY A 743 -10.53 -3.69 -15.66
CA GLY A 743 -10.84 -5.04 -15.20
C GLY A 743 -10.18 -5.36 -13.86
N LEU A 744 -10.81 -6.23 -13.07
CA LEU A 744 -10.32 -6.71 -11.78
C LEU A 744 -9.81 -8.14 -11.92
N GLU A 745 -8.50 -8.28 -11.98
CA GLU A 745 -7.84 -9.56 -12.23
C GLU A 745 -7.32 -10.17 -10.93
N ILE A 746 -7.59 -11.46 -10.72
CA ILE A 746 -7.00 -12.27 -9.64
C ILE A 746 -5.80 -13.06 -10.19
N GLU A 747 -4.76 -13.21 -9.37
CA GLU A 747 -3.62 -14.06 -9.69
C GLU A 747 -4.01 -15.55 -9.73
N GLY A 748 -3.90 -16.17 -10.90
CA GLY A 748 -4.14 -17.61 -11.07
C GLY A 748 -5.63 -17.97 -11.20
N LEU A 749 -6.09 -18.88 -10.34
CA LEU A 749 -7.48 -19.33 -10.28
C LEU A 749 -8.20 -18.67 -9.11
N LEU A 750 -9.54 -18.64 -9.17
CA LEU A 750 -10.34 -18.28 -8.00
C LEU A 750 -10.05 -19.24 -6.84
N ALA A 751 -10.06 -18.72 -5.63
CA ALA A 751 -9.97 -19.54 -4.43
C ALA A 751 -11.19 -20.46 -4.36
N PHE A 752 -10.92 -21.73 -4.08
CA PHE A 752 -11.96 -22.74 -3.90
C PHE A 752 -12.01 -23.19 -2.45
N SER A 753 -13.22 -23.45 -1.97
CA SER A 753 -13.45 -24.07 -0.66
C SER A 753 -12.70 -25.39 -0.54
N GLN A 754 -11.97 -25.53 0.57
CA GLN A 754 -11.23 -26.74 0.92
C GLN A 754 -12.00 -27.62 1.91
N SER A 755 -13.29 -27.36 2.11
CA SER A 755 -14.12 -28.14 3.03
C SER A 755 -14.27 -29.59 2.57
N TRP A 756 -14.54 -30.50 3.51
CA TRP A 756 -14.77 -31.91 3.19
C TRP A 756 -15.97 -32.10 2.25
N ASP A 757 -17.01 -31.26 2.38
CA ASP A 757 -18.22 -31.32 1.53
C ASP A 757 -17.94 -30.89 0.08
N ASP A 758 -16.87 -30.12 -0.16
CA ASP A 758 -16.47 -29.57 -1.47
C ASP A 758 -15.27 -30.28 -2.11
N LEU A 759 -14.86 -31.44 -1.59
CA LEU A 759 -13.73 -32.21 -2.11
C LEU A 759 -13.87 -32.45 -3.63
N GLY A 760 -12.91 -31.93 -4.41
CA GLY A 760 -12.87 -32.08 -5.87
C GLY A 760 -13.91 -31.26 -6.65
N LYS A 761 -14.76 -30.46 -6.00
CA LYS A 761 -15.84 -29.69 -6.66
C LYS A 761 -15.39 -28.31 -7.16
N PHE A 762 -14.29 -27.77 -6.64
CA PHE A 762 -13.77 -26.42 -6.97
C PHE A 762 -14.84 -25.32 -6.81
N ASN A 763 -15.53 -25.30 -5.66
CA ASN A 763 -16.62 -24.39 -5.40
C ASN A 763 -16.11 -23.03 -4.88
N SER A 764 -16.38 -21.95 -5.63
CA SER A 764 -16.08 -20.55 -5.28
C SER A 764 -17.22 -19.83 -4.54
N TYR A 765 -18.40 -20.46 -4.41
CA TYR A 765 -19.60 -19.88 -3.83
C TYR A 765 -20.06 -18.55 -4.50
N SER A 766 -19.93 -18.48 -5.84
CA SER A 766 -20.26 -17.28 -6.65
C SER A 766 -19.42 -16.04 -6.30
N PHE A 767 -18.21 -16.23 -5.77
CA PHE A 767 -17.26 -15.13 -5.54
C PHE A 767 -16.99 -14.31 -6.82
N GLU A 768 -16.95 -14.96 -7.98
CA GLU A 768 -16.78 -14.30 -9.28
C GLU A 768 -17.94 -13.38 -9.68
N LYS A 769 -19.08 -13.44 -8.99
CA LYS A 769 -20.26 -12.60 -9.24
C LYS A 769 -20.40 -11.45 -8.25
N VAL A 770 -19.47 -11.29 -7.31
CA VAL A 770 -19.49 -10.14 -6.41
C VAL A 770 -19.20 -8.88 -7.21
N GLU A 771 -20.11 -7.92 -7.15
CA GLU A 771 -19.97 -6.62 -7.77
C GLU A 771 -19.25 -5.66 -6.81
N PHE A 772 -17.98 -5.39 -7.09
CA PHE A 772 -17.19 -4.37 -6.40
C PHE A 772 -17.42 -3.01 -7.06
N THR A 773 -17.41 -1.95 -6.26
CA THR A 773 -17.60 -0.59 -6.74
C THR A 773 -16.27 -0.02 -7.20
N ALA A 774 -16.20 0.51 -8.42
CA ALA A 774 -15.09 1.34 -8.88
C ALA A 774 -15.58 2.74 -9.16
N ARG A 775 -15.00 3.72 -8.47
CA ARG A 775 -15.22 5.15 -8.70
C ARG A 775 -14.15 5.65 -9.66
N LEU A 776 -14.58 6.29 -10.75
CA LEU A 776 -13.68 6.86 -11.75
C LEU A 776 -13.67 8.38 -11.58
N GLY A 777 -12.47 8.94 -11.40
CA GLY A 777 -12.24 10.36 -11.19
C GLY A 777 -12.75 10.89 -9.85
N ASP A 778 -12.24 12.05 -9.46
CA ASP A 778 -12.63 12.74 -8.24
C ASP A 778 -12.37 14.24 -8.35
N ILE A 779 -13.43 15.06 -8.30
CA ILE A 779 -13.32 16.51 -8.40
C ILE A 779 -12.54 17.14 -7.22
N SER A 780 -12.40 16.42 -6.10
CA SER A 780 -11.63 16.88 -4.95
C SER A 780 -10.11 16.80 -5.17
N GLN A 781 -9.66 16.08 -6.20
CA GLN A 781 -8.25 15.95 -6.57
C GLN A 781 -7.95 16.85 -7.78
N ILE A 782 -7.03 17.80 -7.60
CA ILE A 782 -6.69 18.81 -8.62
C ILE A 782 -5.99 18.18 -9.83
N CYS A 783 -5.25 17.09 -9.63
CA CYS A 783 -4.56 16.35 -10.68
C CYS A 783 -5.44 15.30 -11.41
N ASP A 784 -6.73 15.17 -11.05
CA ASP A 784 -7.64 14.28 -11.76
C ASP A 784 -8.22 14.94 -13.01
N GLY A 785 -7.93 14.35 -14.17
CA GLY A 785 -8.31 14.84 -15.47
C GLY A 785 -9.63 14.31 -15.99
N LEU A 786 -10.38 13.49 -15.26
CA LEU A 786 -11.60 12.87 -15.79
C LEU A 786 -12.80 13.81 -15.64
N LEU A 787 -13.45 14.13 -16.77
CA LEU A 787 -14.71 14.88 -16.77
C LEU A 787 -15.92 13.94 -16.73
N GLY A 788 -15.79 12.78 -17.38
CA GLY A 788 -16.78 11.72 -17.31
C GLY A 788 -16.54 10.62 -18.34
N TYR A 789 -17.43 9.64 -18.38
CA TYR A 789 -17.23 8.41 -19.12
C TYR A 789 -18.50 7.84 -19.74
N PHE A 790 -18.31 6.93 -20.68
CA PHE A 790 -19.33 6.14 -21.35
C PHE A 790 -18.98 4.65 -21.24
N ILE A 791 -19.95 3.84 -20.85
CA ILE A 791 -19.82 2.37 -20.84
C ILE A 791 -20.15 1.86 -22.25
N LYS A 792 -19.23 1.13 -22.89
CA LYS A 792 -19.42 0.68 -24.26
C LYS A 792 -20.41 -0.47 -24.36
N ASN A 793 -21.64 -0.14 -24.76
CA ASN A 793 -22.76 -1.07 -24.92
C ASN A 793 -23.27 -1.07 -26.37
N GLY A 794 -22.38 -1.29 -27.34
CA GLY A 794 -22.74 -1.32 -28.76
C GLY A 794 -23.28 0.04 -29.26
N ASP A 795 -24.47 0.04 -29.85
CA ASP A 795 -25.10 1.26 -30.40
C ASP A 795 -25.63 2.22 -29.32
N ASP A 796 -25.73 1.76 -28.06
CA ASP A 796 -26.21 2.55 -26.94
C ASP A 796 -25.09 3.29 -26.18
N THR A 797 -23.83 3.08 -26.57
CA THR A 797 -22.63 3.60 -25.87
C THR A 797 -22.72 5.08 -25.49
N TYR A 798 -23.13 5.95 -26.40
CA TYR A 798 -23.10 7.41 -26.20
C TYR A 798 -24.46 8.01 -25.81
N LYS A 799 -25.39 7.19 -25.32
CA LYS A 799 -26.73 7.65 -24.88
C LYS A 799 -26.76 8.22 -23.47
N THR A 800 -25.81 7.82 -22.62
CA THR A 800 -25.73 8.24 -21.22
C THR A 800 -24.28 8.60 -20.90
N PHE A 801 -24.06 9.85 -20.48
CA PHE A 801 -22.77 10.34 -20.02
C PHE A 801 -22.71 10.25 -18.50
N TYR A 802 -21.77 9.47 -17.95
CA TYR A 802 -21.56 9.37 -16.51
C TYR A 802 -20.57 10.44 -16.08
N ALA A 803 -21.03 11.38 -15.26
CA ALA A 803 -20.21 12.47 -14.73
C ALA A 803 -19.15 11.95 -13.75
N THR A 804 -17.98 12.59 -13.71
CA THR A 804 -16.93 12.32 -12.71
C THR A 804 -17.42 12.53 -11.28
N SER A 805 -16.76 11.91 -10.31
CA SER A 805 -17.19 11.96 -8.92
C SER A 805 -17.18 13.37 -8.32
N GLY A 806 -18.24 13.69 -7.57
CA GLY A 806 -18.37 14.93 -6.82
C GLY A 806 -19.19 16.03 -7.53
N ILE A 807 -19.59 15.82 -8.80
CA ILE A 807 -20.55 16.70 -9.47
C ILE A 807 -21.94 16.50 -8.87
N ARG A 808 -22.62 17.59 -8.52
CA ARG A 808 -23.97 17.53 -7.97
C ARG A 808 -25.03 17.41 -9.05
N GLU A 809 -26.05 16.59 -8.79
CA GLU A 809 -27.23 16.49 -9.64
C GLU A 809 -27.93 17.87 -9.78
N ARG A 810 -28.36 18.19 -11.00
CA ARG A 810 -28.98 19.47 -11.34
C ARG A 810 -30.50 19.39 -11.28
N GLU A 811 -31.14 20.48 -10.84
CA GLU A 811 -32.61 20.57 -10.72
C GLU A 811 -33.35 20.37 -12.07
N GLN A 812 -32.70 20.65 -13.20
CA GLN A 812 -33.21 20.44 -14.56
C GLN A 812 -32.31 19.44 -15.29
N ALA A 813 -32.44 18.15 -14.98
CA ALA A 813 -31.72 17.09 -15.67
C ALA A 813 -32.37 16.76 -17.01
N SER A 814 -31.59 16.79 -18.10
CA SER A 814 -32.05 16.36 -19.43
C SER A 814 -32.25 14.83 -19.51
N GLY A 815 -31.66 14.10 -18.56
CA GLY A 815 -31.56 12.64 -18.54
C GLY A 815 -30.42 12.08 -19.41
N TYR A 816 -29.59 12.95 -20.00
CA TYR A 816 -28.37 12.55 -20.71
C TYR A 816 -27.19 12.34 -19.76
N VAL A 817 -27.02 13.23 -18.79
CA VAL A 817 -25.97 13.13 -17.76
C VAL A 817 -26.49 12.29 -16.59
N ASN A 818 -25.72 11.28 -16.21
CA ASN A 818 -25.94 10.46 -15.03
C ASN A 818 -24.90 10.87 -13.97
N TYR A 819 -25.38 11.08 -12.74
CA TYR A 819 -24.57 11.48 -11.59
C TYR A 819 -24.23 10.29 -10.67
N ASP A 820 -24.49 9.05 -11.12
CA ASP A 820 -23.85 7.87 -10.55
C ASP A 820 -22.41 7.77 -11.06
N HIS A 821 -21.47 8.00 -10.16
CA HIS A 821 -20.04 8.12 -10.45
C HIS A 821 -19.29 6.79 -10.40
N THR A 822 -20.02 5.69 -10.33
CA THR A 822 -19.46 4.37 -10.07
C THR A 822 -19.80 3.36 -11.17
N ILE A 823 -18.95 2.34 -11.28
CA ILE A 823 -19.20 1.16 -12.09
C ILE A 823 -19.03 -0.10 -11.24
N SER A 824 -19.86 -1.11 -11.49
CA SER A 824 -19.69 -2.45 -10.91
C SER A 824 -18.60 -3.20 -11.68
N ILE A 825 -17.61 -3.74 -10.97
CA ILE A 825 -16.57 -4.61 -11.51
C ILE A 825 -16.56 -5.93 -10.75
N ASN A 826 -16.37 -7.04 -11.48
CA ASN A 826 -16.30 -8.38 -10.90
C ASN A 826 -14.87 -8.91 -10.98
N ALA A 827 -14.49 -9.76 -10.02
CA ALA A 827 -13.19 -10.38 -10.02
C ALA A 827 -13.14 -11.57 -11.00
N THR A 828 -12.17 -11.57 -11.92
CA THR A 828 -12.09 -12.55 -13.00
C THR A 828 -10.78 -13.32 -13.03
N GLU A 829 -10.85 -14.56 -13.52
CA GLU A 829 -9.65 -15.35 -13.85
C GLU A 829 -9.04 -14.88 -15.17
N GLY A 830 -7.96 -14.11 -15.10
CA GLY A 830 -7.32 -13.52 -16.27
C GLY A 830 -8.02 -12.25 -16.73
N TYR A 831 -7.86 -11.92 -18.01
CA TYR A 831 -8.14 -10.59 -18.53
C TYR A 831 -9.53 -10.47 -19.17
N ASP A 832 -10.52 -10.08 -18.36
CA ASP A 832 -11.80 -9.54 -18.83
C ASP A 832 -11.88 -8.05 -18.50
N GLN A 833 -12.43 -7.25 -19.41
CA GLN A 833 -12.48 -5.81 -19.25
C GLN A 833 -13.78 -5.20 -19.72
N ILE A 834 -14.29 -4.29 -18.89
CA ILE A 834 -15.30 -3.33 -19.29
C ILE A 834 -14.61 -2.27 -20.14
N LYS A 835 -15.04 -2.16 -21.40
CA LYS A 835 -14.53 -1.14 -22.31
C LYS A 835 -15.26 0.18 -22.08
N LEU A 836 -14.49 1.26 -22.02
CA LEU A 836 -14.96 2.60 -21.73
C LEU A 836 -14.53 3.58 -22.83
N ALA A 837 -15.31 4.63 -23.02
CA ALA A 837 -14.86 5.86 -23.67
C ALA A 837 -14.86 6.99 -22.62
N LEU A 838 -13.73 7.67 -22.48
CA LEU A 838 -13.51 8.67 -21.44
C LEU A 838 -13.37 10.05 -22.09
N ILE A 839 -13.87 11.08 -21.42
CA ILE A 839 -13.58 12.47 -21.74
C ILE A 839 -12.66 13.00 -20.65
N VAL A 840 -11.45 13.37 -21.05
CA VAL A 840 -10.39 13.76 -20.12
C VAL A 840 -9.74 15.08 -20.52
N ASP A 841 -9.26 15.84 -19.53
CA ASP A 841 -8.21 16.83 -19.74
C ASP A 841 -6.92 16.05 -20.08
N PRO A 842 -6.38 16.19 -21.30
CA PRO A 842 -5.26 15.40 -21.77
C PRO A 842 -3.95 15.63 -21.00
N LEU A 843 -3.86 16.72 -20.22
CA LEU A 843 -2.67 17.09 -19.46
C LEU A 843 -2.69 16.61 -18.01
N ALA A 844 -3.83 16.08 -17.55
CA ALA A 844 -4.00 15.46 -16.24
C ALA A 844 -4.16 13.94 -16.38
N GLY A 845 -4.06 13.21 -15.27
CA GLY A 845 -4.24 11.76 -15.24
C GLY A 845 -5.57 11.35 -14.67
N VAL A 846 -5.98 10.10 -14.82
CA VAL A 846 -7.25 9.58 -14.28
C VAL A 846 -6.98 8.74 -13.04
N HIS A 847 -7.66 9.04 -11.93
CA HIS A 847 -7.67 8.22 -10.71
C HIS A 847 -8.85 7.25 -10.73
N ILE A 848 -8.61 6.05 -10.19
CA ILE A 848 -9.64 5.03 -10.04
C ILE A 848 -9.53 4.42 -8.65
N THR A 849 -10.62 4.52 -7.90
CA THR A 849 -10.69 4.13 -6.49
C THR A 849 -11.72 3.02 -6.32
N THR A 850 -11.30 1.89 -5.74
CA THR A 850 -12.18 0.74 -5.46
C THR A 850 -12.30 0.43 -3.97
N GLY A 851 -11.42 0.96 -3.12
CA GLY A 851 -11.33 0.64 -1.69
C GLY A 851 -10.83 -0.76 -1.34
N ILE A 852 -10.91 -1.72 -2.26
CA ILE A 852 -10.38 -3.08 -2.09
C ILE A 852 -8.93 -3.26 -2.58
N LEU A 853 -8.40 -2.28 -3.32
CA LEU A 853 -7.05 -2.25 -3.89
C LEU A 853 -6.49 -0.82 -3.84
N PRO A 854 -5.16 -0.63 -3.95
CA PRO A 854 -4.57 0.70 -4.08
C PRO A 854 -5.16 1.50 -5.24
N VAL A 855 -5.20 2.83 -5.08
CA VAL A 855 -5.72 3.76 -6.10
C VAL A 855 -4.84 3.68 -7.36
N VAL A 856 -5.49 3.57 -8.52
CA VAL A 856 -4.79 3.53 -9.81
C VAL A 856 -4.79 4.92 -10.43
N TYR A 857 -3.61 5.44 -10.71
CA TYR A 857 -3.41 6.68 -11.47
C TYR A 857 -2.80 6.40 -12.84
N LYS A 858 -3.37 6.97 -13.90
CA LYS A 858 -2.85 6.80 -15.27
C LYS A 858 -2.97 8.06 -16.11
N GLU A 859 -1.85 8.48 -16.68
CA GLU A 859 -1.75 9.61 -17.61
C GLU A 859 -1.72 9.14 -19.07
N ILE A 860 -2.08 10.03 -19.99
CA ILE A 860 -1.85 9.85 -21.42
C ILE A 860 -0.42 10.33 -21.73
N PRO A 861 0.44 9.51 -22.36
CA PRO A 861 1.77 9.95 -22.76
C PRO A 861 1.73 11.21 -23.63
N LEU A 862 2.51 12.25 -23.27
CA LEU A 862 2.55 13.53 -23.98
C LEU A 862 2.87 13.39 -25.49
N ALA A 863 3.61 12.35 -25.87
CA ALA A 863 3.94 12.05 -27.26
C ALA A 863 2.69 11.82 -28.13
N TYR A 864 1.58 11.33 -27.56
CA TYR A 864 0.33 11.08 -28.30
C TYR A 864 -0.51 12.33 -28.55
N ILE A 865 -0.30 13.39 -27.77
CA ILE A 865 -1.19 14.56 -27.76
C ILE A 865 -0.52 15.84 -28.28
N SER A 866 0.81 15.94 -28.17
CA SER A 866 1.55 17.19 -28.46
C SER A 866 1.36 17.70 -29.91
N SER A 867 1.41 16.80 -30.90
CA SER A 867 1.21 17.15 -32.31
C SER A 867 -0.23 17.63 -32.57
N ALA A 868 -1.21 16.93 -32.01
CA ALA A 868 -2.62 17.27 -32.19
C ALA A 868 -2.97 18.63 -31.56
N LEU A 869 -2.54 18.87 -30.32
CA LEU A 869 -2.71 20.17 -29.67
C LEU A 869 -2.05 21.31 -30.45
N GLY A 870 -0.90 21.03 -31.10
CA GLY A 870 -0.21 21.99 -31.97
C GLY A 870 -0.96 22.36 -33.27
N ASN A 871 -1.83 21.48 -33.77
CA ASN A 871 -2.59 21.66 -35.02
C ASN A 871 -3.97 22.32 -34.82
N MET A 872 -4.38 22.59 -33.58
CA MET A 872 -5.72 23.10 -33.27
C MET A 872 -5.88 24.57 -33.64
N ASP A 873 -6.68 24.82 -34.67
CA ASP A 873 -7.18 26.15 -35.02
C ASP A 873 -8.59 26.37 -34.47
N ILE A 874 -8.84 27.53 -33.88
CA ILE A 874 -10.14 27.85 -33.28
C ILE A 874 -10.87 28.84 -34.17
N THR A 875 -12.16 28.61 -34.46
CA THR A 875 -12.98 29.50 -35.28
C THR A 875 -14.23 29.97 -34.54
N PHE A 876 -14.45 31.27 -34.47
CA PHE A 876 -15.64 31.90 -33.87
C PHE A 876 -16.51 32.50 -34.96
N SER A 877 -17.80 32.16 -34.99
CA SER A 877 -18.78 32.82 -35.84
C SER A 877 -19.11 34.20 -35.27
N MET A 878 -18.98 35.24 -36.09
CA MET A 878 -19.27 36.61 -35.69
C MET A 878 -20.30 37.20 -36.64
N ASN A 879 -21.58 36.99 -36.32
CA ASN A 879 -22.71 37.35 -37.18
C ASN A 879 -23.81 38.07 -36.36
N PRO A 880 -24.36 39.20 -36.83
CA PRO A 880 -23.85 40.14 -37.83
C PRO A 880 -22.90 41.19 -37.21
N ILE A 881 -21.82 41.58 -37.92
CA ILE A 881 -20.97 42.72 -37.54
C ILE A 881 -21.27 43.92 -38.45
N ILE A 882 -21.34 45.11 -37.86
CA ILE A 882 -21.52 46.36 -38.58
C ILE A 882 -20.15 47.03 -38.75
N ILE A 883 -19.70 47.15 -40.00
CA ILE A 883 -18.45 47.83 -40.35
C ILE A 883 -18.71 49.09 -41.18
N THR A 884 -17.67 49.89 -41.40
CA THR A 884 -17.70 51.02 -42.33
C THR A 884 -17.11 50.58 -43.66
N ALA A 885 -17.76 50.84 -44.79
CA ALA A 885 -17.38 50.29 -46.12
C ALA A 885 -15.91 50.53 -46.56
N SER A 886 -15.21 51.49 -45.94
CA SER A 886 -13.82 51.82 -46.26
C SER A 886 -12.77 51.15 -45.37
N LYS A 887 -13.16 50.51 -44.24
CA LYS A 887 -12.24 49.95 -43.24
C LYS A 887 -12.79 48.72 -42.51
N PHE A 888 -12.06 47.61 -42.52
CA PHE A 888 -12.41 46.39 -41.79
C PHE A 888 -11.64 46.34 -40.46
N GLY A 889 -12.20 46.95 -39.42
CA GLY A 889 -11.59 47.00 -38.09
C GLY A 889 -12.49 46.38 -37.02
N ILE A 890 -11.99 45.35 -36.32
CA ILE A 890 -12.65 44.68 -35.19
C ILE A 890 -11.69 44.73 -33.99
N PRO A 891 -12.16 45.03 -32.76
CA PRO A 891 -11.32 44.93 -31.58
C PRO A 891 -10.99 43.46 -31.33
N LEU A 892 -9.72 43.08 -31.50
CA LEU A 892 -9.24 41.72 -31.31
C LEU A 892 -8.61 41.56 -29.92
N PRO A 893 -8.86 40.44 -29.21
CA PRO A 893 -8.13 40.10 -28.00
C PRO A 893 -6.62 40.02 -28.27
N ALA A 894 -5.82 40.53 -27.35
CA ALA A 894 -4.38 40.35 -27.40
C ALA A 894 -4.04 38.85 -27.29
N VAL A 895 -3.26 38.36 -28.25
CA VAL A 895 -2.72 37.00 -28.25
C VAL A 895 -1.21 37.07 -28.13
N ASP A 896 -0.61 36.03 -27.57
CA ASP A 896 0.83 35.92 -27.49
C ASP A 896 1.44 35.86 -28.90
N GLY A 897 2.73 36.21 -29.02
CA GLY A 897 3.39 36.31 -30.32
C GLY A 897 3.42 35.00 -31.14
N SER A 898 2.98 33.88 -30.55
CA SER A 898 2.93 32.55 -31.17
C SER A 898 1.67 32.31 -32.00
N ARG A 899 0.61 33.12 -31.85
CA ARG A 899 -0.65 32.99 -32.61
C ARG A 899 -0.99 34.26 -33.40
N GLN A 900 -1.88 34.12 -34.38
CA GLN A 900 -2.39 35.22 -35.18
C GLN A 900 -3.89 35.04 -35.46
N TRP A 901 -4.60 36.17 -35.46
CA TRP A 901 -5.99 36.23 -35.89
C TRP A 901 -6.08 36.36 -37.41
N SER A 902 -7.09 35.71 -37.99
CA SER A 902 -7.53 35.91 -39.37
C SER A 902 -9.06 35.97 -39.42
N TRP A 903 -9.60 36.55 -40.50
CA TRP A 903 -11.02 36.69 -40.74
C TRP A 903 -11.40 35.95 -42.01
N ILE A 904 -12.26 34.95 -41.88
CA ILE A 904 -12.81 34.14 -42.96
C ILE A 904 -14.21 34.64 -43.26
N TYR A 905 -14.50 34.97 -44.52
CA TYR A 905 -15.81 35.48 -44.91
C TYR A 905 -16.18 35.12 -46.35
N HIS A 906 -17.44 35.36 -46.66
CA HIS A 906 -18.00 35.24 -48.00
C HIS A 906 -18.19 36.62 -48.63
N PRO A 907 -17.26 37.11 -49.47
CA PRO A 907 -17.51 38.30 -50.28
C PRO A 907 -18.65 38.10 -51.29
N ASN A 908 -18.93 36.85 -51.68
CA ASN A 908 -20.07 36.43 -52.51
C ASN A 908 -20.45 34.98 -52.19
N LEU A 909 -21.61 34.52 -52.67
CA LEU A 909 -22.17 33.18 -52.37
C LEU A 909 -21.30 31.99 -52.84
N ALA A 910 -20.25 32.23 -53.64
CA ALA A 910 -19.47 31.17 -54.28
C ALA A 910 -18.01 31.07 -53.81
N THR A 911 -17.46 32.11 -53.19
CA THR A 911 -16.03 32.15 -52.82
C THR A 911 -15.84 32.45 -51.35
N TRP A 912 -14.91 31.71 -50.74
CA TRP A 912 -14.39 31.94 -49.40
C TRP A 912 -13.15 32.81 -49.52
N THR A 913 -12.97 33.77 -48.60
CA THR A 913 -11.76 34.60 -48.52
C THR A 913 -11.30 34.69 -47.07
N GLU A 914 -9.99 34.63 -46.85
CA GLU A 914 -9.36 34.80 -45.54
C GLU A 914 -8.42 36.00 -45.59
N THR A 915 -8.52 36.91 -44.62
CA THR A 915 -7.64 38.08 -44.49
C THR A 915 -7.08 38.17 -43.08
N THR A 916 -5.83 38.62 -42.96
CA THR A 916 -5.19 38.98 -41.68
C THR A 916 -5.03 40.49 -41.53
N ASP A 917 -5.49 41.27 -42.50
CA ASP A 917 -5.37 42.72 -42.54
C ASP A 917 -6.56 43.37 -41.82
N PHE A 918 -6.35 43.73 -40.56
CA PHE A 918 -7.33 44.40 -39.72
C PHE A 918 -6.96 45.88 -39.55
N ASP A 919 -7.91 46.77 -39.84
CA ASP A 919 -7.75 48.20 -39.58
C ASP A 919 -7.72 48.49 -38.06
N PRO A 920 -6.87 49.43 -37.61
CA PRO A 920 -6.81 49.81 -36.20
C PRO A 920 -8.14 50.45 -35.73
N VAL A 921 -8.70 49.89 -34.66
CA VAL A 921 -9.95 50.36 -34.05
C VAL A 921 -9.66 51.41 -32.98
N SER A 922 -10.32 52.57 -33.06
CA SER A 922 -10.24 53.59 -32.01
C SER A 922 -11.29 53.31 -30.92
N PRO A 923 -10.94 53.42 -29.62
CA PRO A 923 -11.89 53.28 -28.51
C PRO A 923 -12.88 54.46 -28.42
N ASN A 924 -12.66 55.54 -29.17
CA ASN A 924 -13.52 56.71 -29.17
C ASN A 924 -14.66 56.55 -30.20
N ALA A 925 -15.91 56.57 -29.74
CA ALA A 925 -17.08 56.51 -30.61
C ALA A 925 -17.08 57.71 -31.59
N SER A 926 -16.92 57.44 -32.89
CA SER A 926 -17.02 58.46 -33.93
C SER A 926 -18.13 58.09 -34.92
N PHE A 927 -19.17 58.92 -35.01
CA PHE A 927 -20.19 58.82 -36.05
C PHE A 927 -19.67 59.50 -37.32
N LYS A 928 -18.88 58.78 -38.12
CA LYS A 928 -18.49 59.26 -39.46
C LYS A 928 -19.63 58.98 -40.45
N PRO A 929 -19.96 59.91 -41.36
CA PRO A 929 -21.04 59.75 -42.36
C PRO A 929 -20.62 58.87 -43.55
N ALA A 930 -20.09 57.68 -43.27
CA ALA A 930 -19.75 56.69 -44.28
C ALA A 930 -20.81 55.58 -44.30
N PRO A 931 -21.12 55.00 -45.47
CA PRO A 931 -22.07 53.89 -45.56
C PRO A 931 -21.61 52.73 -44.68
N LYS A 932 -22.54 52.20 -43.89
CA LYS A 932 -22.33 51.05 -43.02
C LYS A 932 -22.71 49.79 -43.78
N GLU A 933 -21.88 48.77 -43.66
CA GLU A 933 -22.12 47.47 -44.26
C GLU A 933 -22.27 46.44 -43.14
N VAL A 934 -23.17 45.48 -43.35
CA VAL A 934 -23.30 44.31 -42.49
C VAL A 934 -22.47 43.21 -43.13
N VAL A 935 -21.54 42.67 -42.35
CA VAL A 935 -20.70 41.54 -42.75
C VAL A 935 -20.88 40.40 -41.77
N GLU A 936 -20.82 39.20 -42.32
CA GLU A 936 -20.91 37.94 -41.61
C GLU A 936 -19.67 37.13 -41.96
N GLY A 937 -19.15 36.40 -40.97
CA GLY A 937 -17.95 35.61 -41.15
C GLY A 937 -17.48 34.96 -39.85
N TRP A 938 -16.24 34.49 -39.89
CA TRP A 938 -15.61 33.74 -38.82
C TRP A 938 -14.26 34.34 -38.50
N LEU A 939 -14.03 34.58 -37.22
CA LEU A 939 -12.71 34.92 -36.70
C LEU A 939 -11.97 33.61 -36.42
N ARG A 940 -10.79 33.41 -37.01
CA ARG A 940 -9.96 32.22 -36.82
C ARG A 940 -8.68 32.60 -36.08
N LEU A 941 -8.34 31.81 -35.07
CA LEU A 941 -7.08 31.90 -34.34
C LEU A 941 -6.21 30.71 -34.73
N THR A 942 -5.05 31.00 -35.32
CA THR A 942 -4.09 29.99 -35.75
C THR A 942 -2.72 30.25 -35.13
N ARG A 943 -1.89 29.21 -35.06
CA ARG A 943 -0.48 29.38 -34.71
C ARG A 943 0.25 30.07 -35.87
N LYS A 944 1.15 31.01 -35.56
CA LYS A 944 2.03 31.58 -36.58
C LYS A 944 2.99 30.51 -37.06
N GLU A 945 3.03 30.30 -38.38
CA GLU A 945 4.12 29.55 -38.99
C GLU A 945 5.42 30.33 -38.73
N ASN A 946 6.35 29.71 -37.99
CA ASN A 946 7.73 30.19 -37.96
C ASN A 946 8.29 30.00 -39.37
N LYS A 947 8.45 31.11 -40.09
CA LYS A 947 9.14 31.13 -41.39
C LYS A 947 10.60 30.75 -41.27
#